data_AF-A0A960WMT0-F1
#
_entry.id   AF-A0A960WMT0-F1
#
_cell.length_a   1.000
_cell.length_b   1.000
_cell.length_c   1.000
_cell.angle_alpha   90.00
_cell.angle_beta   90.00
_cell.angle_gamma   90.00
#
_symmetry.space_group_name_H-M   'P 1'
#
loop_
_entity.id
_entity.type
_entity.pdbx_description
1 polymer ?
#
loop_
_entity_poly.entity_id
_entity_poly.type
_entity_poly.pdbx_seq_one_letter_code
_entity_poly.pdbx_strand_id
1 'polypeptide(L)'
;MVLASASYHAVSAADLFDKSNLAAWCIVPFDAKKRSPEERAEMVAKMGLTKIAYDWRQEHVSEFEREILAYQKNGIEFFAFWGAHDDAFRLFEKYRLSPQIWVMLRPEGESQEEKIRSSAAGLLPILDKAKKIGSKVGIYNHGGWGGEPENMVAVCEFLTKNHGATNVGIVYNLHHGHSHLGRLPGVITLMKPWLLCFNLNGMDIAGDSKGRKILPIGAGTEDLKVLRQVRASGYSGPVGILNHTNEDAEGRLLDNLDGLNWLIPQLDDAPPSAKPDYRTWTDTPTTSASSNPKNALRDPESVPSLDESFGKALSGGLVIDGNSEFRDIPFSIECRAKLQGKERYNILVACNPKSAGTHWELYTHAKRGTLALFLPGRGGDYDSGVDVCDGAWHNFVASVDAELVILWIDGKKVLEKPVGKPGEGKGSGKEQLAFGRLVEGGLGCDGIIDDVRLSRGVMKPRPGNAPRQRMDNTLGMWNFDDLGELTANGRVPQPAPFEPALAPLEPSQARHWKEFVNRDRVFDYYGKQALAFLTHRPLPDLIPAFPGVDGGKQGHWGNQNDQVTWKDGRWAESDQGSLFSGVFKGAGLTLPKGVCVRFDDRAAVFDPESLAFPVTWKGGFIRLNDARHGFMAGAPMDGEVVAKSGEKREGRYLGFYRHGKEVIFGYEAGGKRHYLNARGDAEESLLPMTKGGPAQWPEWLETKGEIGSEKPFATDTLTLPFENPYGTLFFVTAHDFFEDGSAAIATMTGEVWLVRGIDEKLEKIRWKRFATGLHQPLGMKIVDGQIHVLGRDQITRLHDLNGDDEADYYECVTNAMQTSPGGHDFVVGLERDKAGNWYFVSGNQGLCRIGRDGRVEVLATGFRNPNGLGISNDGRFLTTSGQEGDWTPATSVFQVELGVNEGAHFGAGGPKDGNAPEPVLLYMPRGEDNSASSQAFVSGEAWKSLEGNGNLVHLSSGGGSAWLVMREQVKGRWQAAAMKISGNFDSGAQCARFSGKDGALYVTGLQGWGTYTPLDGCFQRVRFVGGMPVPTGFETRENGVLVRFDQPVSESAMLPGETFAQCWTYKYSGTYGSPEYSLRYPDTPGHDPLEIRSLQRLEGGKALFLEIPQIVPAGQIHLRLGTGQELFLTVHELGEPYTQFTGYTKIPKTMHAAQIGMMAPVASIPNLWAGGAKGREIRIEAGLGLQYVQKELRVKAGERVSLTFSNPDLVPHNWLLAKPGSLQKMGELCNQMITDPEGLARHYVPKSEEVLVWTDMVNPKS
;
A
#
# COMPACT_ATOMS: atom_id res chain seq x y z
N MET A 1 -43.94 -33.64 28.22
CA MET A 1 -43.90 -32.49 29.14
C MET A 1 -43.93 -31.24 28.27
N VAL A 2 -45.09 -30.61 28.17
CA VAL A 2 -45.32 -29.43 27.32
C VAL A 2 -44.83 -28.21 28.09
N LEU A 3 -43.83 -27.49 27.59
CA LEU A 3 -43.56 -26.10 27.98
C LEU A 3 -43.09 -25.29 26.75
N ALA A 4 -44.05 -24.47 26.30
CA ALA A 4 -44.03 -23.27 25.49
C ALA A 4 -42.72 -22.79 24.84
N SER A 5 -42.78 -22.66 23.51
CA SER A 5 -41.97 -21.74 22.72
C SER A 5 -42.28 -20.29 23.11
N ALA A 6 -41.35 -19.62 23.78
CA ALA A 6 -41.38 -18.16 23.93
C ALA A 6 -40.89 -17.52 22.62
N SER A 7 -41.84 -17.03 21.82
CA SER A 7 -41.55 -16.08 20.75
C SER A 7 -41.00 -14.80 21.37
N TYR A 8 -39.72 -14.50 21.19
CA TYR A 8 -39.16 -13.18 21.51
C TYR A 8 -39.83 -12.15 20.59
N HIS A 9 -40.83 -11.43 21.11
CA HIS A 9 -41.25 -10.18 20.49
C HIS A 9 -40.10 -9.19 20.66
N ALA A 10 -39.53 -8.73 19.55
CA ALA A 10 -38.57 -7.63 19.57
C ALA A 10 -39.28 -6.40 20.15
N VAL A 11 -38.71 -5.82 21.21
CA VAL A 11 -39.19 -4.55 21.78
C VAL A 11 -39.06 -3.49 20.69
N SER A 12 -40.15 -2.78 20.37
CA SER A 12 -40.08 -1.73 19.35
C SER A 12 -39.17 -0.61 19.81
N ALA A 13 -38.58 0.14 18.87
CA ALA A 13 -37.74 1.30 19.23
C ALA A 13 -38.50 2.32 20.09
N ALA A 14 -39.79 2.48 19.83
CA ALA A 14 -40.68 3.35 20.59
C ALA A 14 -40.83 2.89 22.04
N ASP A 15 -40.94 1.58 22.29
CA ASP A 15 -41.11 1.04 23.64
C ASP A 15 -39.81 1.13 24.46
N LEU A 16 -38.64 0.94 23.83
CA LEU A 16 -37.34 0.96 24.52
C LEU A 16 -36.98 2.35 25.05
N PHE A 17 -37.33 3.40 24.31
CA PHE A 17 -37.01 4.79 24.65
C PHE A 17 -38.24 5.60 25.12
N ASP A 18 -39.35 4.91 25.42
CA ASP A 18 -40.54 5.56 25.98
C ASP A 18 -40.24 6.20 27.34
N LYS A 19 -40.89 7.34 27.61
CA LYS A 19 -40.69 8.10 28.86
C LYS A 19 -40.91 7.28 30.12
N SER A 20 -41.77 6.27 30.08
CA SER A 20 -42.01 5.36 31.20
C SER A 20 -40.84 4.38 31.44
N ASN A 21 -40.00 4.11 30.44
CA ASN A 21 -38.79 3.30 30.56
C ASN A 21 -37.52 4.15 30.85
N LEU A 22 -37.60 5.48 30.69
CA LEU A 22 -36.50 6.39 30.95
C LEU A 22 -36.33 6.73 32.44
N ALA A 23 -35.07 6.81 32.90
CA ALA A 23 -34.71 7.30 34.22
C ALA A 23 -33.91 8.60 34.15
N ALA A 24 -34.30 9.61 34.93
CA ALA A 24 -33.53 10.83 35.08
C ALA A 24 -32.26 10.55 35.91
N TRP A 25 -31.09 10.87 35.37
CA TRP A 25 -29.79 10.57 36.01
C TRP A 25 -28.90 11.80 36.14
N CYS A 26 -28.18 11.90 37.26
CA CYS A 26 -27.16 12.92 37.50
C CYS A 26 -27.70 14.37 37.44
N ILE A 27 -28.79 14.61 38.17
CA ILE A 27 -29.58 15.86 38.16
C ILE A 27 -29.67 16.54 39.52
N VAL A 28 -28.96 16.05 40.55
CA VAL A 28 -29.02 16.61 41.90
C VAL A 28 -27.83 17.57 42.14
N PRO A 29 -26.57 17.11 42.17
CA PRO A 29 -25.42 17.99 42.41
C PRO A 29 -25.03 18.86 41.22
N PHE A 30 -25.52 18.55 40.01
CA PHE A 30 -25.19 19.27 38.79
C PHE A 30 -26.33 20.18 38.28
N ASP A 31 -27.43 20.32 39.04
CA ASP A 31 -28.48 21.26 38.67
C ASP A 31 -28.05 22.70 38.99
N ALA A 32 -27.84 23.51 37.95
CA ALA A 32 -27.46 24.92 38.10
C ALA A 32 -28.44 25.72 38.98
N LYS A 33 -29.73 25.33 38.98
CA LYS A 33 -30.78 25.98 39.79
C LYS A 33 -30.83 25.50 41.23
N LYS A 34 -30.14 24.41 41.58
CA LYS A 34 -30.12 23.81 42.93
C LYS A 34 -31.53 23.64 43.52
N ARG A 35 -32.45 23.08 42.72
CA ARG A 35 -33.85 22.85 43.12
C ARG A 35 -33.93 22.08 44.44
N SER A 36 -34.93 22.37 45.26
CA SER A 36 -35.26 21.58 46.46
C SER A 36 -35.83 20.20 46.08
N PRO A 37 -35.92 19.25 47.03
CA PRO A 37 -36.50 17.92 46.77
C PRO A 37 -37.88 17.94 46.12
N GLU A 38 -38.77 18.82 46.60
CA GLU A 38 -40.13 18.94 46.08
C GLU A 38 -40.15 19.54 44.66
N GLU A 39 -39.37 20.59 44.42
CA GLU A 39 -39.24 21.19 43.08
C GLU A 39 -38.64 20.20 42.07
N ARG A 40 -37.70 19.36 42.49
CA ARG A 40 -37.09 18.33 41.63
C ARG A 40 -38.09 17.23 41.30
N ALA A 41 -38.87 16.76 42.27
CA ALA A 41 -39.92 15.78 42.05
C ALA A 41 -40.98 16.32 41.07
N GLU A 42 -41.42 17.56 41.25
CA GLU A 42 -42.36 18.23 40.34
C GLU A 42 -41.78 18.39 38.93
N MET A 43 -40.49 18.76 38.82
CA MET A 43 -39.78 18.86 37.55
C MET A 43 -39.77 17.53 36.78
N VAL A 44 -39.41 16.42 37.44
CA VAL A 44 -39.38 15.08 36.82
C VAL A 44 -40.78 14.64 36.39
N ALA A 45 -41.78 14.81 37.27
CA ALA A 45 -43.17 14.46 36.98
C ALA A 45 -43.74 15.25 35.79
N LYS A 46 -43.44 16.56 35.72
CA LYS A 46 -43.88 17.46 34.64
C LYS A 46 -43.36 17.02 33.26
N MET A 47 -42.19 16.39 33.18
CA MET A 47 -41.64 15.85 31.92
C MET A 47 -42.27 14.52 31.49
N GLY A 48 -43.03 13.88 32.38
CA GLY A 48 -43.62 12.54 32.18
C GLY A 48 -42.66 11.40 32.48
N LEU A 49 -41.54 11.66 33.16
CA LEU A 49 -40.61 10.64 33.62
C LEU A 49 -41.10 10.05 34.94
N THR A 50 -40.99 8.73 35.09
CA THR A 50 -41.47 8.00 36.27
C THR A 50 -40.35 7.38 37.10
N LYS A 51 -39.09 7.55 36.71
CA LYS A 51 -37.93 6.98 37.40
C LYS A 51 -36.83 8.02 37.61
N ILE A 52 -36.18 7.98 38.77
CA ILE A 52 -34.99 8.77 39.06
C ILE A 52 -33.86 7.92 39.64
N ALA A 53 -32.67 8.09 39.07
CA ALA A 53 -31.41 7.63 39.65
C ALA A 53 -30.80 8.80 40.44
N TYR A 54 -30.78 8.67 41.77
CA TYR A 54 -30.43 9.74 42.69
C TYR A 54 -28.92 9.75 42.98
N ASP A 55 -28.25 10.82 42.58
CA ASP A 55 -26.88 11.13 42.98
C ASP A 55 -26.83 12.20 44.06
N TRP A 56 -25.78 12.21 44.88
CA TRP A 56 -25.74 13.09 46.06
C TRP A 56 -24.33 13.55 46.39
N ARG A 57 -24.26 14.53 47.28
CA ARG A 57 -23.08 15.10 47.92
C ARG A 57 -23.42 15.33 49.39
N GLN A 58 -22.41 15.61 50.22
CA GLN A 58 -22.57 15.62 51.68
C GLN A 58 -23.70 16.54 52.17
N GLU A 59 -23.92 17.66 51.48
CA GLU A 59 -24.98 18.63 51.74
C GLU A 59 -26.41 18.06 51.58
N HIS A 60 -26.60 17.04 50.76
CA HIS A 60 -27.93 16.46 50.48
C HIS A 60 -28.33 15.36 51.46
N VAL A 61 -27.43 14.93 52.37
CA VAL A 61 -27.69 13.81 53.29
C VAL A 61 -28.90 14.09 54.20
N SER A 62 -29.04 15.32 54.68
CA SER A 62 -30.20 15.74 55.49
C SER A 62 -31.53 15.77 54.72
N GLU A 63 -31.48 15.66 53.39
CA GLU A 63 -32.64 15.79 52.51
C GLU A 63 -33.15 14.43 51.99
N PHE A 64 -32.42 13.32 52.22
CA PHE A 64 -32.78 12.00 51.68
C PHE A 64 -34.22 11.57 51.95
N GLU A 65 -34.72 11.77 53.17
CA GLU A 65 -36.09 11.40 53.52
C GLU A 65 -37.12 12.30 52.83
N ARG A 66 -36.80 13.59 52.65
CA ARG A 66 -37.66 14.52 51.91
C ARG A 66 -37.71 14.18 50.42
N GLU A 67 -36.59 13.80 49.82
CA GLU A 67 -36.52 13.35 48.42
C GLU A 67 -37.39 12.09 48.21
N ILE A 68 -37.29 11.10 49.09
CA ILE A 68 -38.13 9.89 49.03
C ILE A 68 -39.63 10.25 49.07
N LEU A 69 -40.03 11.08 50.03
CA LEU A 69 -41.44 11.46 50.20
C LEU A 69 -41.95 12.30 49.01
N ALA A 70 -41.12 13.19 48.48
CA ALA A 70 -41.45 14.00 47.32
C ALA A 70 -41.64 13.14 46.06
N TYR A 71 -40.78 12.14 45.83
CA TYR A 71 -40.94 11.21 44.71
C TYR A 71 -42.17 10.33 44.86
N GLN A 72 -42.41 9.76 46.05
CA GLN A 72 -43.62 8.96 46.31
C GLN A 72 -44.91 9.77 46.09
N LYS A 73 -44.94 11.02 46.55
CA LYS A 73 -46.09 11.93 46.35
C LYS A 73 -46.38 12.18 44.86
N ASN A 74 -45.35 12.20 44.03
CA ASN A 74 -45.45 12.48 42.60
C ASN A 74 -45.45 11.21 41.74
N GLY A 75 -45.54 10.01 42.34
CA GLY A 75 -45.56 8.74 41.60
C GLY A 75 -44.24 8.42 40.88
N ILE A 76 -43.11 8.97 41.37
CA ILE A 76 -41.77 8.72 40.83
C ILE A 76 -41.12 7.59 41.60
N GLU A 77 -40.63 6.59 40.87
CA GLU A 77 -39.83 5.50 41.39
C GLU A 77 -38.43 6.00 41.76
N PHE A 78 -38.05 5.79 43.03
CA PHE A 78 -36.67 5.91 43.49
C PHE A 78 -35.86 4.73 42.92
N PHE A 79 -35.49 4.83 41.65
CA PHE A 79 -35.03 3.72 40.82
C PHE A 79 -33.59 3.29 41.13
N ALA A 80 -32.69 4.25 41.37
CA ALA A 80 -31.30 3.96 41.71
C ALA A 80 -30.70 4.99 42.67
N PHE A 81 -29.59 4.62 43.32
CA PHE A 81 -28.85 5.45 44.26
C PHE A 81 -27.34 5.35 43.97
N TRP A 82 -26.67 6.51 43.87
CA TRP A 82 -25.23 6.60 43.64
C TRP A 82 -24.44 6.38 44.94
N GLY A 83 -23.52 5.41 44.93
CA GLY A 83 -22.67 5.09 46.07
C GLY A 83 -23.42 4.35 47.19
N ALA A 84 -22.89 4.44 48.42
CA ALA A 84 -23.49 3.82 49.60
C ALA A 84 -23.42 4.79 50.79
N HIS A 85 -24.51 4.91 51.55
CA HIS A 85 -24.59 5.73 52.76
C HIS A 85 -25.56 5.12 53.76
N ASP A 86 -25.17 4.99 55.04
CA ASP A 86 -25.95 4.24 56.03
C ASP A 86 -27.34 4.86 56.29
N ASP A 87 -27.47 6.19 56.29
CA ASP A 87 -28.78 6.83 56.41
C ASP A 87 -29.71 6.53 55.23
N ALA A 88 -29.18 6.42 54.01
CA ALA A 88 -29.98 6.07 52.83
C ALA A 88 -30.51 4.64 52.96
N PHE A 89 -29.66 3.68 53.32
CA PHE A 89 -30.06 2.28 53.56
C PHE A 89 -31.12 2.16 54.66
N ARG A 90 -30.96 2.90 55.78
CA ARG A 90 -31.95 2.95 56.86
C ARG A 90 -33.30 3.48 56.35
N LEU A 91 -33.30 4.49 55.48
CA LEU A 91 -34.52 5.02 54.88
C LEU A 91 -35.12 4.07 53.84
N PHE A 92 -34.31 3.37 53.05
CA PHE A 92 -34.79 2.34 52.12
C PHE A 92 -35.50 1.20 52.86
N GLU A 93 -34.98 0.76 54.01
CA GLU A 93 -35.68 -0.19 54.89
C GLU A 93 -36.98 0.39 55.43
N LYS A 94 -36.94 1.63 55.97
CA LYS A 94 -38.12 2.32 56.54
C LYS A 94 -39.27 2.44 55.53
N TYR A 95 -38.96 2.83 54.29
CA TYR A 95 -39.94 3.08 53.24
C TYR A 95 -40.14 1.90 52.29
N ARG A 96 -39.50 0.74 52.56
CA ARG A 96 -39.56 -0.49 51.76
C ARG A 96 -39.20 -0.26 50.28
N LEU A 97 -38.13 0.49 50.07
CA LEU A 97 -37.58 0.78 48.74
C LEU A 97 -36.47 -0.19 48.39
N SER A 98 -36.35 -0.51 47.10
CA SER A 98 -35.32 -1.42 46.58
C SER A 98 -34.56 -0.81 45.39
N PRO A 99 -33.96 0.39 45.54
CA PRO A 99 -33.24 1.05 44.44
C PRO A 99 -32.02 0.23 44.00
N GLN A 100 -31.63 0.31 42.74
CA GLN A 100 -30.30 -0.18 42.33
C GLN A 100 -29.20 0.65 43.01
N ILE A 101 -28.14 0.00 43.50
CA ILE A 101 -27.02 0.67 44.17
C ILE A 101 -25.83 0.75 43.22
N TRP A 102 -25.49 1.94 42.74
CA TRP A 102 -24.50 2.13 41.68
C TRP A 102 -23.13 2.48 42.27
N VAL A 103 -22.10 1.70 41.99
CA VAL A 103 -20.77 1.83 42.62
C VAL A 103 -19.64 1.65 41.62
N MET A 104 -18.53 2.35 41.82
CA MET A 104 -17.32 2.19 41.01
C MET A 104 -16.41 1.10 41.57
N LEU A 105 -15.70 0.40 40.68
CA LEU A 105 -14.62 -0.50 41.09
C LEU A 105 -13.41 0.28 41.59
N ARG A 106 -12.72 -0.29 42.57
CA ARG A 106 -11.45 0.22 43.10
C ARG A 106 -10.38 -0.88 42.98
N PRO A 107 -9.78 -1.05 41.79
CA PRO A 107 -8.83 -2.11 41.57
C PRO A 107 -7.50 -1.81 42.26
N GLU A 108 -6.96 -2.80 42.97
CA GLU A 108 -5.62 -2.77 43.55
C GLU A 108 -4.86 -4.03 43.12
N GLY A 109 -3.53 -3.92 43.00
CA GLY A 109 -2.65 -4.98 42.52
C GLY A 109 -2.06 -4.69 41.14
N GLU A 110 -1.01 -5.43 40.78
CA GLU A 110 -0.28 -5.22 39.53
C GLU A 110 -0.86 -6.09 38.42
N SER A 111 -1.28 -7.32 38.74
CA SER A 111 -1.85 -8.27 37.80
C SER A 111 -3.37 -8.14 37.61
N GLN A 112 -3.87 -8.68 36.50
CA GLN A 112 -5.31 -8.71 36.20
C GLN A 112 -6.11 -9.50 37.26
N GLU A 113 -5.58 -10.62 37.74
CA GLU A 113 -6.26 -11.45 38.73
C GLU A 113 -6.35 -10.76 40.09
N GLU A 114 -5.29 -10.09 40.53
CA GLU A 114 -5.29 -9.30 41.77
C GLU A 114 -6.31 -8.18 41.71
N LYS A 115 -6.39 -7.46 40.59
CA LYS A 115 -7.34 -6.37 40.38
C LYS A 115 -8.79 -6.86 40.42
N ILE A 116 -9.09 -8.02 39.82
CA ILE A 116 -10.41 -8.65 39.88
C ILE A 116 -10.76 -9.04 41.32
N ARG A 117 -9.83 -9.72 42.02
CA ARG A 117 -10.05 -10.20 43.39
C ARG A 117 -10.26 -9.04 44.37
N SER A 118 -9.42 -8.00 44.30
CA SER A 118 -9.53 -6.81 45.13
C SER A 118 -10.85 -6.06 44.87
N SER A 119 -11.20 -5.87 43.60
CA SER A 119 -12.47 -5.23 43.20
C SER A 119 -13.69 -6.01 43.70
N ALA A 120 -13.67 -7.34 43.57
CA ALA A 120 -14.75 -8.20 44.09
C ALA A 120 -14.86 -8.11 45.62
N ALA A 121 -13.73 -8.19 46.34
CA ALA A 121 -13.71 -8.11 47.79
C ALA A 121 -14.30 -6.78 48.31
N GLY A 122 -14.00 -5.66 47.64
CA GLY A 122 -14.54 -4.34 47.99
C GLY A 122 -16.07 -4.22 47.83
N LEU A 123 -16.70 -5.06 46.99
CA LEU A 123 -18.15 -5.03 46.74
C LEU A 123 -18.97 -5.88 47.73
N LEU A 124 -18.37 -6.88 48.37
CA LEU A 124 -19.09 -7.82 49.24
C LEU A 124 -19.92 -7.13 50.35
N PRO A 125 -19.40 -6.15 51.11
CA PRO A 125 -20.19 -5.50 52.15
C PRO A 125 -21.42 -4.74 51.62
N ILE A 126 -21.32 -4.20 50.40
CA ILE A 126 -22.41 -3.47 49.75
C ILE A 126 -23.45 -4.46 49.21
N LEU A 127 -23.01 -5.57 48.63
CA LEU A 127 -23.89 -6.65 48.16
C LEU A 127 -24.75 -7.21 49.30
N ASP A 128 -24.16 -7.41 50.49
CA ASP A 128 -24.89 -7.88 51.68
C ASP A 128 -25.92 -6.86 52.17
N LYS A 129 -25.58 -5.57 52.20
CA LYS A 129 -26.53 -4.50 52.55
C LYS A 129 -27.67 -4.40 51.52
N ALA A 130 -27.34 -4.40 50.23
CA ALA A 130 -28.32 -4.33 49.14
C ALA A 130 -29.27 -5.54 49.16
N LYS A 131 -28.76 -6.73 49.45
CA LYS A 131 -29.57 -7.96 49.54
C LYS A 131 -30.67 -7.87 50.60
N LYS A 132 -30.41 -7.22 51.75
CA LYS A 132 -31.40 -7.06 52.85
C LYS A 132 -32.62 -6.24 52.45
N ILE A 133 -32.43 -5.27 51.56
CA ILE A 133 -33.51 -4.41 51.03
C ILE A 133 -34.01 -4.85 49.64
N GLY A 134 -33.64 -6.06 49.18
CA GLY A 134 -34.04 -6.58 47.87
C GLY A 134 -33.42 -5.85 46.67
N SER A 135 -32.36 -5.07 46.89
CA SER A 135 -31.69 -4.25 45.88
C SER A 135 -30.58 -5.02 45.14
N LYS A 136 -30.27 -4.57 43.92
CA LYS A 136 -29.13 -5.03 43.12
C LYS A 136 -28.01 -3.99 43.16
N VAL A 137 -26.76 -4.45 43.13
CA VAL A 137 -25.57 -3.61 43.00
C VAL A 137 -25.13 -3.55 41.55
N GLY A 138 -25.07 -2.33 40.99
CA GLY A 138 -24.61 -2.06 39.63
C GLY A 138 -23.19 -1.53 39.62
N ILE A 139 -22.29 -2.22 38.93
CA ILE A 139 -20.93 -1.75 38.66
C ILE A 139 -21.02 -0.63 37.63
N TYR A 140 -20.57 0.57 37.98
CA TYR A 140 -20.60 1.77 37.15
C TYR A 140 -19.25 1.98 36.47
N ASN A 141 -19.24 2.13 35.14
CA ASN A 141 -18.01 2.38 34.37
C ASN A 141 -17.56 3.84 34.50
N HIS A 142 -16.31 4.05 34.95
CA HIS A 142 -15.75 5.39 35.10
C HIS A 142 -14.24 5.40 34.79
N GLY A 143 -13.89 5.32 33.50
CA GLY A 143 -12.50 5.38 33.01
C GLY A 143 -11.53 4.37 33.63
N GLY A 144 -10.30 4.32 33.11
CA GLY A 144 -9.27 3.40 33.62
C GLY A 144 -9.72 1.93 33.64
N TRP A 145 -9.09 1.11 34.49
CA TRP A 145 -9.34 -0.34 34.52
C TRP A 145 -10.79 -0.71 34.85
N GLY A 146 -11.40 -0.04 35.83
CA GLY A 146 -12.80 -0.30 36.25
C GLY A 146 -13.85 0.25 35.29
N GLY A 147 -13.44 1.01 34.28
CA GLY A 147 -14.31 1.52 33.21
C GLY A 147 -14.41 0.58 31.99
N GLU A 148 -13.55 -0.43 31.91
CA GLU A 148 -13.53 -1.38 30.79
C GLU A 148 -14.61 -2.46 30.95
N PRO A 149 -15.50 -2.66 29.95
CA PRO A 149 -16.59 -3.64 29.99
C PRO A 149 -16.16 -5.06 30.36
N GLU A 150 -15.04 -5.52 29.78
CA GLU A 150 -14.48 -6.84 29.99
C GLU A 150 -14.12 -7.07 31.46
N ASN A 151 -13.58 -6.05 32.12
CA ASN A 151 -13.18 -6.12 33.53
C ASN A 151 -14.40 -6.14 34.45
N MET A 152 -15.43 -5.35 34.12
CA MET A 152 -16.68 -5.32 34.88
C MET A 152 -17.40 -6.67 34.82
N VAL A 153 -17.46 -7.28 33.64
CA VAL A 153 -18.02 -8.63 33.46
C VAL A 153 -17.20 -9.67 34.22
N ALA A 154 -15.86 -9.61 34.14
CA ALA A 154 -15.00 -10.53 34.89
C ALA A 154 -15.21 -10.43 36.41
N VAL A 155 -15.45 -9.23 36.96
CA VAL A 155 -15.78 -9.05 38.38
C VAL A 155 -17.17 -9.63 38.72
N CYS A 156 -18.19 -9.41 37.88
CA CYS A 156 -19.51 -10.03 38.04
C CYS A 156 -19.41 -11.57 38.05
N GLU A 157 -18.73 -12.14 37.05
CA GLU A 157 -18.51 -13.58 36.95
C GLU A 157 -17.76 -14.13 38.15
N PHE A 158 -16.71 -13.42 38.61
CA PHE A 158 -15.94 -13.81 39.79
C PHE A 158 -16.81 -13.82 41.05
N LEU A 159 -17.63 -12.79 41.26
CA LEU A 159 -18.54 -12.69 42.40
C LEU A 159 -19.62 -13.77 42.38
N THR A 160 -20.21 -14.05 41.22
CA THR A 160 -21.20 -15.13 41.08
C THR A 160 -20.57 -16.50 41.30
N LYS A 161 -19.40 -16.77 40.69
CA LYS A 161 -18.74 -18.07 40.76
C LYS A 161 -18.14 -18.37 42.14
N ASN A 162 -17.46 -17.40 42.76
CA ASN A 162 -16.70 -17.64 43.99
C ASN A 162 -17.45 -17.25 45.27
N HIS A 163 -18.42 -16.35 45.18
CA HIS A 163 -19.18 -15.85 46.34
C HIS A 163 -20.69 -16.07 46.23
N GLY A 164 -21.18 -16.71 45.16
CA GLY A 164 -22.61 -16.99 44.98
C GLY A 164 -23.47 -15.73 44.87
N ALA A 165 -22.88 -14.58 44.49
CA ALA A 165 -23.60 -13.33 44.37
C ALA A 165 -24.59 -13.37 43.20
N THR A 166 -25.87 -13.15 43.49
CA THR A 166 -26.97 -13.11 42.50
C THR A 166 -27.58 -11.72 42.34
N ASN A 167 -27.19 -10.76 43.17
CA ASN A 167 -27.67 -9.38 43.16
C ASN A 167 -26.63 -8.37 42.66
N VAL A 168 -25.79 -8.77 41.70
CA VAL A 168 -24.78 -7.91 41.04
C VAL A 168 -25.06 -7.79 39.54
N GLY A 169 -24.71 -6.64 38.95
CA GLY A 169 -24.74 -6.43 37.51
C GLY A 169 -23.99 -5.15 37.10
N ILE A 170 -24.22 -4.65 35.90
CA ILE A 170 -23.49 -3.54 35.26
C ILE A 170 -24.43 -2.38 34.96
N VAL A 171 -23.97 -1.16 35.20
CA VAL A 171 -24.62 0.09 34.77
C VAL A 171 -23.66 0.80 33.85
N TYR A 172 -24.01 0.87 32.56
CA TYR A 172 -23.12 1.40 31.54
C TYR A 172 -23.49 2.83 31.17
N ASN A 173 -22.54 3.75 31.28
CA ASN A 173 -22.68 5.19 31.06
C ASN A 173 -21.88 5.59 29.83
N LEU A 174 -22.60 6.10 28.84
CA LEU A 174 -22.06 6.29 27.50
C LEU A 174 -20.96 7.38 27.44
N HIS A 175 -21.08 8.48 28.20
CA HIS A 175 -20.06 9.54 28.29
C HIS A 175 -18.70 9.10 28.86
N HIS A 176 -18.61 7.91 29.47
CA HIS A 176 -17.34 7.31 29.87
C HIS A 176 -16.81 6.30 28.84
N GLY A 177 -17.53 6.05 27.75
CA GLY A 177 -17.24 5.05 26.74
C GLY A 177 -16.93 5.62 25.35
N HIS A 178 -16.43 6.85 25.22
CA HIS A 178 -16.07 7.43 23.90
C HIS A 178 -15.04 6.57 23.14
N SER A 179 -14.06 6.00 23.84
CA SER A 179 -13.08 5.05 23.28
C SER A 179 -13.71 3.70 22.89
N HIS A 180 -14.91 3.39 23.38
CA HIS A 180 -15.59 2.11 23.14
C HIS A 180 -16.49 2.13 21.90
N LEU A 181 -16.78 3.31 21.33
CA LEU A 181 -17.72 3.47 20.20
C LEU A 181 -17.40 2.57 19.01
N GLY A 182 -16.12 2.37 18.68
CA GLY A 182 -15.69 1.48 17.59
C GLY A 182 -15.97 -0.01 17.83
N ARG A 183 -16.13 -0.43 19.09
CA ARG A 183 -16.40 -1.82 19.51
C ARG A 183 -17.73 -1.98 20.26
N LEU A 184 -18.59 -0.97 20.23
CA LEU A 184 -19.79 -0.89 21.07
C LEU A 184 -20.76 -2.07 20.88
N PRO A 185 -21.02 -2.61 19.67
CA PRO A 185 -21.87 -3.79 19.51
C PRO A 185 -21.36 -5.01 20.29
N GLY A 186 -20.06 -5.32 20.19
CA GLY A 186 -19.45 -6.44 20.92
C GLY A 186 -19.46 -6.22 22.43
N VAL A 187 -19.21 -4.99 22.87
CA VAL A 187 -19.27 -4.57 24.27
C VAL A 187 -20.68 -4.74 24.84
N ILE A 188 -21.73 -4.32 24.13
CA ILE A 188 -23.12 -4.50 24.59
C ILE A 188 -23.45 -6.00 24.65
N THR A 189 -23.09 -6.80 23.64
CA THR A 189 -23.31 -8.25 23.66
C THR A 189 -22.66 -8.92 24.87
N LEU A 190 -21.42 -8.53 25.20
CA LEU A 190 -20.70 -9.04 26.36
C LEU A 190 -21.37 -8.68 27.69
N MET A 191 -21.79 -7.42 27.86
CA MET A 191 -22.40 -6.94 29.09
C MET A 191 -23.87 -7.35 29.24
N LYS A 192 -24.58 -7.67 28.15
CA LYS A 192 -26.04 -7.88 28.13
C LYS A 192 -26.58 -8.81 29.24
N PRO A 193 -25.95 -9.95 29.57
CA PRO A 193 -26.42 -10.82 30.66
C PRO A 193 -26.38 -10.17 32.05
N TRP A 194 -25.53 -9.15 32.21
CA TRP A 194 -25.26 -8.46 33.47
C TRP A 194 -25.84 -7.05 33.51
N LEU A 195 -26.30 -6.50 32.38
CA LEU A 195 -26.66 -5.10 32.22
C LEU A 195 -27.98 -4.75 32.94
N LEU A 196 -27.88 -3.95 34.01
CA LEU A 196 -29.01 -3.48 34.83
C LEU A 196 -29.62 -2.17 34.33
N CYS A 197 -28.80 -1.29 33.74
CA CYS A 197 -29.23 -0.01 33.17
C CYS A 197 -28.20 0.50 32.14
N PHE A 198 -28.67 1.16 31.08
CA PHE A 198 -27.82 1.81 30.06
C PHE A 198 -28.12 3.31 30.00
N ASN A 199 -27.17 4.15 30.38
CA ASN A 199 -27.33 5.61 30.46
C ASN A 199 -26.80 6.30 29.21
N LEU A 200 -27.65 7.09 28.57
CA LEU A 200 -27.41 7.81 27.32
C LEU A 200 -27.07 9.28 27.54
N ASN A 201 -26.26 9.78 26.61
CA ASN A 201 -26.03 11.19 26.28
C ASN A 201 -25.61 11.25 24.81
N GLY A 202 -25.54 12.45 24.22
CA GLY A 202 -24.98 12.61 22.88
C GLY A 202 -23.47 12.36 22.84
N MET A 203 -22.99 11.72 21.79
CA MET A 203 -21.66 11.16 21.62
C MET A 203 -20.99 11.61 20.32
N ASP A 204 -19.71 11.94 20.44
CA ASP A 204 -18.79 12.09 19.33
C ASP A 204 -17.62 11.12 19.45
N ILE A 205 -17.03 10.76 18.30
CA ILE A 205 -15.75 10.03 18.23
C ILE A 205 -14.70 10.86 18.98
N ALA A 206 -14.09 10.27 20.02
CA ALA A 206 -13.13 10.90 20.93
C ALA A 206 -13.63 12.19 21.61
N GLY A 207 -14.95 12.28 21.87
CA GLY A 207 -15.60 13.47 22.45
C GLY A 207 -15.01 13.91 23.81
N ASP A 208 -14.51 12.96 24.60
CA ASP A 208 -13.78 13.22 25.85
C ASP A 208 -12.50 14.06 25.64
N SER A 209 -11.73 13.76 24.59
CA SER A 209 -10.51 14.52 24.23
C SER A 209 -10.81 15.85 23.51
N LYS A 210 -12.03 16.02 22.99
CA LYS A 210 -12.47 17.19 22.22
C LYS A 210 -13.29 18.20 23.01
N GLY A 211 -13.44 18.01 24.33
CA GLY A 211 -14.31 18.86 25.17
C GLY A 211 -15.81 18.69 24.89
N ARG A 212 -16.18 17.63 24.18
CA ARG A 212 -17.55 17.29 23.75
C ARG A 212 -17.98 15.95 24.37
N LYS A 213 -17.70 15.81 25.68
CA LYS A 213 -17.88 14.57 26.44
C LYS A 213 -19.34 14.26 26.79
N ILE A 214 -20.14 15.29 27.06
CA ILE A 214 -21.52 15.14 27.53
C ILE A 214 -22.42 16.11 26.75
N LEU A 215 -22.90 15.65 25.60
CA LEU A 215 -23.79 16.41 24.72
C LEU A 215 -25.25 16.06 25.01
N PRO A 216 -26.23 16.93 24.67
CA PRO A 216 -27.61 16.48 24.57
C PRO A 216 -27.75 15.46 23.43
N ILE A 217 -28.64 14.48 23.61
CA ILE A 217 -28.93 13.47 22.58
C ILE A 217 -29.41 14.19 21.30
N GLY A 218 -28.88 13.78 20.14
CA GLY A 218 -29.08 14.40 18.83
C GLY A 218 -28.04 15.48 18.48
N ALA A 219 -27.25 15.98 19.43
CA ALA A 219 -26.13 16.88 19.13
C ALA A 219 -24.83 16.15 18.78
N GLY A 220 -24.68 14.88 19.18
CA GLY A 220 -23.53 14.06 18.84
C GLY A 220 -23.63 13.48 17.42
N THR A 221 -22.49 13.35 16.76
CA THR A 221 -22.36 12.77 15.41
C THR A 221 -22.63 11.27 15.37
N GLU A 222 -22.48 10.56 16.50
CA GLU A 222 -22.66 9.10 16.58
C GLU A 222 -24.03 8.67 17.14
N ASP A 223 -24.91 9.61 17.50
CA ASP A 223 -26.11 9.33 18.31
C ASP A 223 -27.07 8.36 17.64
N LEU A 224 -27.39 8.58 16.36
CA LEU A 224 -28.29 7.70 15.60
C LEU A 224 -27.74 6.27 15.53
N LYS A 225 -26.42 6.14 15.30
CA LYS A 225 -25.73 4.86 15.21
C LYS A 225 -25.71 4.14 16.54
N VAL A 226 -25.44 4.84 17.65
CA VAL A 226 -25.49 4.25 18.99
C VAL A 226 -26.89 3.75 19.32
N LEU A 227 -27.94 4.56 19.08
CA LEU A 227 -29.33 4.13 19.33
C LEU A 227 -29.72 2.91 18.49
N ARG A 228 -29.29 2.84 17.22
CA ARG A 228 -29.48 1.66 16.36
C ARG A 228 -28.78 0.42 16.94
N GLN A 229 -27.57 0.57 17.45
CA GLN A 229 -26.80 -0.53 18.05
C GLN A 229 -27.41 -1.01 19.37
N VAL A 230 -27.87 -0.11 20.23
CA VAL A 230 -28.56 -0.47 21.48
C VAL A 230 -29.85 -1.23 21.15
N ARG A 231 -30.66 -0.76 20.20
CA ARG A 231 -31.86 -1.47 19.74
C ARG A 231 -31.53 -2.84 19.15
N ALA A 232 -30.56 -2.90 18.23
CA ALA A 232 -30.15 -4.14 17.56
C ALA A 232 -29.59 -5.18 18.54
N SER A 233 -29.02 -4.76 19.67
CA SER A 233 -28.57 -5.69 20.71
C SER A 233 -29.71 -6.47 21.37
N GLY A 234 -30.96 -6.03 21.20
CA GLY A 234 -32.13 -6.59 21.88
C GLY A 234 -32.11 -6.36 23.38
N TYR A 235 -31.47 -5.28 23.84
CA TYR A 235 -31.58 -4.81 25.23
C TYR A 235 -32.98 -4.24 25.45
N SER A 236 -33.62 -4.63 26.55
CA SER A 236 -34.98 -4.21 26.92
C SER A 236 -35.06 -3.71 28.37
N GLY A 237 -33.91 -3.38 28.98
CA GLY A 237 -33.86 -2.87 30.34
C GLY A 237 -34.04 -1.35 30.42
N PRO A 238 -33.98 -0.79 31.64
CA PRO A 238 -34.12 0.65 31.86
C PRO A 238 -33.01 1.47 31.18
N VAL A 239 -33.38 2.62 30.63
CA VAL A 239 -32.45 3.54 29.96
C VAL A 239 -32.38 4.86 30.72
N GLY A 240 -31.18 5.32 31.08
CA GLY A 240 -31.02 6.63 31.72
C GLY A 240 -30.80 7.74 30.71
N ILE A 241 -31.30 8.94 31.00
CA ILE A 241 -30.89 10.19 30.33
C ILE A 241 -30.36 11.17 31.38
N LEU A 242 -29.29 11.89 31.05
CA LEU A 242 -28.49 12.57 32.07
C LEU A 242 -28.20 14.04 31.81
N ASN A 243 -28.00 14.79 32.90
CA ASN A 243 -27.45 16.15 32.84
C ASN A 243 -25.92 16.12 32.94
N HIS A 244 -25.36 15.68 34.07
CA HIS A 244 -23.92 15.61 34.38
C HIS A 244 -23.06 16.76 33.80
N THR A 245 -23.66 17.94 33.71
CA THR A 245 -23.08 19.22 33.31
C THR A 245 -23.67 20.29 34.24
N ASN A 246 -22.96 21.39 34.52
CA ASN A 246 -23.45 22.44 35.42
C ASN A 246 -24.54 23.34 34.79
N GLU A 247 -25.39 22.74 33.95
CA GLU A 247 -26.51 23.39 33.28
C GLU A 247 -27.81 23.24 34.10
N ASP A 248 -28.88 23.93 33.68
CA ASP A 248 -30.22 23.67 34.23
C ASP A 248 -30.66 22.23 33.93
N ALA A 249 -30.87 21.43 34.98
CA ALA A 249 -31.22 20.02 34.83
C ALA A 249 -32.54 19.79 34.09
N GLU A 250 -33.54 20.67 34.27
CA GLU A 250 -34.81 20.60 33.51
C GLU A 250 -34.54 20.84 32.02
N GLY A 251 -33.73 21.84 31.70
CA GLY A 251 -33.36 22.17 30.33
C GLY A 251 -32.61 21.02 29.65
N ARG A 252 -31.61 20.45 30.31
CA ARG A 252 -30.81 19.36 29.72
C ARG A 252 -31.59 18.06 29.54
N LEU A 253 -32.49 17.72 30.47
CA LEU A 253 -33.37 16.57 30.32
C LEU A 253 -34.38 16.77 29.18
N LEU A 254 -34.94 17.98 29.04
CA LEU A 254 -35.82 18.32 27.90
C LEU A 254 -35.06 18.26 26.58
N ASP A 255 -33.81 18.73 26.52
CA ASP A 255 -32.97 18.63 25.33
C ASP A 255 -32.72 17.18 24.92
N ASN A 256 -32.45 16.29 25.89
CA ASN A 256 -32.34 14.86 25.63
C ASN A 256 -33.64 14.24 25.12
N LEU A 257 -34.80 14.63 25.67
CA LEU A 257 -36.11 14.15 25.22
C LEU A 257 -36.43 14.63 23.80
N ASP A 258 -36.14 15.88 23.47
CA ASP A 258 -36.33 16.43 22.12
C ASP A 258 -35.40 15.73 21.12
N GLY A 259 -34.16 15.46 21.52
CA GLY A 259 -33.20 14.64 20.79
C GLY A 259 -33.71 13.23 20.47
N LEU A 260 -34.22 12.53 21.48
CA LEU A 260 -34.81 11.20 21.31
C LEU A 260 -36.04 11.25 20.39
N ASN A 261 -36.95 12.21 20.59
CA ASN A 261 -38.12 12.38 19.73
C ASN A 261 -37.72 12.63 18.26
N TRP A 262 -36.60 13.31 18.02
CA TRP A 262 -36.06 13.55 16.69
C TRP A 262 -35.40 12.31 16.08
N LEU A 263 -34.64 11.54 16.88
CA LEU A 263 -33.88 10.39 16.39
C LEU A 263 -34.69 9.08 16.29
N ILE A 264 -35.67 8.85 17.17
CA ILE A 264 -36.44 7.59 17.21
C ILE A 264 -37.10 7.26 15.86
N PRO A 265 -37.79 8.20 15.17
CA PRO A 265 -38.35 7.91 13.84
C PRO A 265 -37.28 7.50 12.81
N GLN A 266 -36.07 8.08 12.91
CA GLN A 266 -34.95 7.78 12.01
C GLN A 266 -34.33 6.39 12.27
N LEU A 267 -34.63 5.75 13.40
CA LEU A 267 -34.22 4.36 13.64
C LEU A 267 -34.91 3.41 12.65
N ASP A 268 -36.10 3.75 12.19
CA ASP A 268 -36.87 3.02 11.17
C ASP A 268 -36.77 3.68 9.79
N ASP A 269 -35.64 4.36 9.53
CA ASP A 269 -35.28 5.01 8.25
C ASP A 269 -36.27 6.10 7.78
N ALA A 270 -37.06 6.68 8.68
CA ALA A 270 -37.81 7.90 8.36
C ALA A 270 -36.82 9.06 8.11
N PRO A 271 -37.08 9.93 7.11
CA PRO A 271 -36.23 11.07 6.84
C PRO A 271 -36.17 12.01 8.06
N PRO A 272 -35.01 12.62 8.36
CA PRO A 272 -34.87 13.51 9.50
C PRO A 272 -35.78 14.72 9.33
N SER A 273 -36.57 15.02 10.37
CA SER A 273 -37.27 16.30 10.48
C SER A 273 -36.29 17.42 10.90
N ALA A 274 -36.76 18.65 11.02
CA ALA A 274 -35.93 19.76 11.51
C ALA A 274 -35.32 19.41 12.87
N LYS A 275 -34.00 19.61 13.01
CA LYS A 275 -33.26 19.32 14.24
C LYS A 275 -33.81 20.17 15.39
N PRO A 276 -33.95 19.61 16.62
CA PRO A 276 -34.39 20.38 17.77
C PRO A 276 -33.47 21.57 18.06
N ASP A 277 -34.07 22.68 18.46
CA ASP A 277 -33.35 23.80 19.06
C ASP A 277 -33.16 23.51 20.56
N TYR A 278 -31.91 23.36 20.99
CA TYR A 278 -31.59 22.93 22.35
C TYR A 278 -31.51 24.12 23.31
N ARG A 279 -32.08 23.97 24.50
CA ARG A 279 -32.18 25.01 25.53
C ARG A 279 -30.86 25.26 26.25
N THR A 280 -30.08 24.20 26.43
CA THR A 280 -28.84 24.17 27.24
C THR A 280 -27.59 23.87 26.41
N TRP A 281 -27.70 23.95 25.08
CA TRP A 281 -26.59 23.65 24.18
C TRP A 281 -26.61 24.55 22.94
N THR A 282 -25.44 25.08 22.57
CA THR A 282 -25.21 25.72 21.28
C THR A 282 -23.87 25.22 20.74
N ASP A 283 -23.72 25.07 19.41
CA ASP A 283 -22.48 24.56 18.80
C ASP A 283 -21.33 25.60 18.77
N THR A 284 -21.41 26.67 19.57
CA THR A 284 -20.39 27.70 19.65
C THR A 284 -19.41 27.39 20.79
N PRO A 285 -18.09 27.25 20.54
CA PRO A 285 -17.12 26.98 21.61
C PRO A 285 -17.01 28.17 22.56
N THR A 286 -17.44 28.03 23.81
CA THR A 286 -17.22 29.03 24.86
C THR A 286 -15.84 28.87 25.47
N THR A 287 -14.88 29.69 25.02
CA THR A 287 -13.59 29.86 25.70
C THR A 287 -13.76 30.76 26.92
N SER A 288 -13.50 30.23 28.12
CA SER A 288 -13.39 31.04 29.34
C SER A 288 -12.06 31.80 29.36
N ALA A 289 -12.12 33.12 29.11
CA ALA A 289 -10.96 34.00 29.15
C ALA A 289 -10.85 34.73 30.51
N SER A 290 -9.70 34.61 31.17
CA SER A 290 -9.28 35.57 32.20
C SER A 290 -8.55 36.73 31.52
N SER A 291 -9.13 37.92 31.49
CA SER A 291 -8.55 39.11 30.82
C SER A 291 -7.81 40.02 31.81
N ASN A 292 -6.54 40.29 31.51
CA ASN A 292 -5.78 41.45 32.02
C ASN A 292 -5.37 42.31 30.79
N PRO A 293 -5.88 43.55 30.61
CA PRO A 293 -5.95 44.20 29.29
C PRO A 293 -4.72 45.06 28.89
N LYS A 294 -3.48 44.65 29.21
CA LYS A 294 -2.27 45.44 28.83
C LYS A 294 -1.33 44.84 27.78
N ASN A 295 -1.57 43.60 27.32
CA ASN A 295 -0.78 42.94 26.26
C ASN A 295 -1.70 42.36 25.17
N ALA A 296 -2.43 43.20 24.43
CA ALA A 296 -3.21 42.70 23.30
C ALA A 296 -2.25 42.27 22.17
N LEU A 297 -2.20 40.97 21.90
CA LEU A 297 -1.54 40.42 20.71
C LEU A 297 -2.28 40.90 19.47
N ARG A 298 -1.56 41.28 18.41
CA ARG A 298 -2.16 41.61 17.11
C ARG A 298 -2.51 40.32 16.37
N ASP A 299 -3.68 40.31 15.75
CA ASP A 299 -4.11 39.23 14.87
C ASP A 299 -3.15 39.10 13.67
N PRO A 300 -2.99 37.89 13.10
CA PRO A 300 -2.12 37.68 11.96
C PRO A 300 -2.67 38.36 10.70
N GLU A 301 -1.82 39.10 9.99
CA GLU A 301 -2.14 39.84 8.77
C GLU A 301 -1.03 39.65 7.72
N SER A 302 -1.40 39.44 6.45
CA SER A 302 -0.44 39.34 5.36
C SER A 302 -0.12 40.73 4.82
N VAL A 303 1.16 41.09 4.78
CA VAL A 303 1.66 42.38 4.29
C VAL A 303 2.72 42.17 3.21
N PRO A 304 3.02 43.15 2.34
CA PRO A 304 4.06 42.98 1.32
C PRO A 304 5.41 42.56 1.91
N SER A 305 6.07 41.56 1.31
CA SER A 305 7.39 41.09 1.73
C SER A 305 8.53 41.95 1.14
N LEU A 306 9.77 41.44 1.21
CA LEU A 306 11.01 42.04 0.73
C LEU A 306 10.93 42.53 -0.72
N ASP A 307 10.38 41.70 -1.60
CA ASP A 307 10.07 41.99 -3.01
C ASP A 307 9.03 40.98 -3.55
N GLU A 308 8.61 41.15 -4.80
CA GLU A 308 7.58 40.30 -5.43
C GLU A 308 7.90 38.80 -5.45
N SER A 309 9.19 38.41 -5.45
CA SER A 309 9.58 36.99 -5.48
C SER A 309 9.35 36.27 -4.15
N PHE A 310 9.22 37.02 -3.05
CA PHE A 310 8.94 36.51 -1.71
C PHE A 310 7.45 36.56 -1.34
N GLY A 311 6.61 37.20 -2.16
CA GLY A 311 5.18 37.30 -1.89
C GLY A 311 4.85 38.20 -0.69
N LYS A 312 4.23 37.64 0.35
CA LYS A 312 3.73 38.37 1.53
C LYS A 312 4.37 37.87 2.83
N ALA A 313 4.67 38.81 3.73
CA ALA A 313 5.15 38.53 5.07
C ALA A 313 4.01 38.50 6.10
N LEU A 314 4.27 37.84 7.24
CA LEU A 314 3.41 37.85 8.42
C LEU A 314 3.66 39.13 9.26
N SER A 315 2.59 39.88 9.49
CA SER A 315 2.46 40.89 10.55
C SER A 315 1.55 40.34 11.66
N GLY A 316 1.87 40.59 12.93
CA GLY A 316 1.10 40.06 14.06
C GLY A 316 1.53 38.64 14.46
N GLY A 317 0.66 37.93 15.19
CA GLY A 317 1.01 36.65 15.81
C GLY A 317 0.17 35.47 15.34
N LEU A 318 0.82 34.41 14.86
CA LEU A 318 0.22 33.17 14.38
C LEU A 318 0.63 31.98 15.27
N VAL A 319 -0.32 31.08 15.58
CA VAL A 319 -0.03 29.78 16.21
C VAL A 319 -0.61 28.70 15.32
N ILE A 320 0.20 27.70 15.00
CA ILE A 320 -0.19 26.52 14.22
C ILE A 320 0.03 25.24 15.04
N ASP A 321 -0.57 24.14 14.59
CA ASP A 321 -0.24 22.81 15.09
C ASP A 321 1.25 22.53 14.79
N GLY A 322 1.96 21.95 15.77
CA GLY A 322 3.38 21.59 15.66
C GLY A 322 3.56 20.10 15.36
N ASN A 323 4.81 19.71 15.07
CA ASN A 323 5.22 18.32 14.94
C ASN A 323 6.21 18.00 16.07
N SER A 324 6.16 16.77 16.60
CA SER A 324 7.10 16.30 17.62
C SER A 324 8.57 16.39 17.18
N GLU A 325 8.88 16.30 15.89
CA GLU A 325 10.24 16.45 15.36
C GLU A 325 10.78 17.88 15.49
N PHE A 326 9.92 18.90 15.64
CA PHE A 326 10.34 20.31 15.68
C PHE A 326 11.18 20.65 16.92
N ARG A 327 11.17 19.80 17.94
CA ARG A 327 11.94 19.94 19.18
C ARG A 327 13.16 19.04 19.26
N ASP A 328 13.34 18.13 18.31
CA ASP A 328 14.41 17.14 18.36
C ASP A 328 15.73 17.77 17.92
N ILE A 329 16.76 17.62 18.75
CA ILE A 329 18.12 18.09 18.47
C ILE A 329 18.89 16.95 17.79
N PRO A 330 19.62 17.21 16.69
CA PRO A 330 19.96 18.52 16.15
C PRO A 330 18.90 19.14 15.22
N PHE A 331 18.75 20.47 15.27
CA PHE A 331 17.88 21.24 14.37
C PHE A 331 18.48 22.60 14.00
N SER A 332 17.92 23.21 12.95
CA SER A 332 18.21 24.59 12.56
C SER A 332 16.95 25.38 12.22
N ILE A 333 16.90 26.62 12.69
CA ILE A 333 15.87 27.62 12.38
C ILE A 333 16.49 28.64 11.43
N GLU A 334 15.85 28.85 10.30
CA GLU A 334 16.18 29.94 9.39
C GLU A 334 14.96 30.85 9.28
N CYS A 335 15.14 32.15 9.47
CA CYS A 335 14.05 33.12 9.52
C CYS A 335 14.47 34.42 8.85
N ARG A 336 13.60 35.02 8.04
CA ARG A 336 13.79 36.38 7.52
C ARG A 336 12.84 37.32 8.25
N ALA A 337 13.33 38.44 8.75
CA ALA A 337 12.46 39.39 9.44
C ALA A 337 12.93 40.84 9.31
N LYS A 338 11.99 41.77 9.47
CA LYS A 338 12.22 43.21 9.53
C LYS A 338 11.60 43.77 10.81
N LEU A 339 12.43 44.22 11.74
CA LEU A 339 12.03 44.59 13.10
C LEU A 339 12.18 46.10 13.32
N GLN A 340 11.13 46.77 13.82
CA GLN A 340 11.06 48.24 13.87
C GLN A 340 11.32 48.84 15.25
N GLY A 341 11.19 48.07 16.33
CA GLY A 341 11.28 48.58 17.68
C GLY A 341 11.87 47.57 18.67
N LYS A 342 12.62 48.09 19.63
CA LYS A 342 13.22 47.30 20.71
C LYS A 342 12.61 47.56 22.09
N GLU A 343 11.53 48.33 22.22
CA GLU A 343 10.91 48.60 23.54
C GLU A 343 10.34 47.35 24.23
N ARG A 344 10.06 46.30 23.44
CA ARG A 344 9.50 45.02 23.89
C ARG A 344 10.33 43.86 23.31
N TYR A 345 10.06 42.64 23.78
CA TYR A 345 10.58 41.45 23.12
C TYR A 345 9.94 41.31 21.73
N ASN A 346 10.70 40.83 20.74
CA ASN A 346 10.13 40.40 19.46
C ASN A 346 10.33 38.89 19.31
N ILE A 347 9.26 38.12 19.44
CA ILE A 347 9.29 36.67 19.22
C ILE A 347 9.21 36.39 17.73
N LEU A 348 10.22 35.73 17.15
CA LEU A 348 10.24 35.37 15.73
C LEU A 348 9.58 34.01 15.52
N VAL A 349 10.11 32.98 16.17
CA VAL A 349 9.62 31.60 16.09
C VAL A 349 9.71 30.96 17.48
N ALA A 350 8.66 30.29 17.93
CA ALA A 350 8.64 29.59 19.23
C ALA A 350 7.99 28.20 19.09
N CYS A 351 8.66 27.16 19.59
CA CYS A 351 8.18 25.79 19.58
C CYS A 351 7.69 25.38 20.97
N ASN A 352 6.43 24.94 21.04
CA ASN A 352 5.70 24.53 22.24
C ASN A 352 5.57 25.61 23.33
N PRO A 353 4.68 25.43 24.32
CA PRO A 353 4.59 26.36 25.45
C PRO A 353 5.87 26.35 26.32
N LYS A 354 6.21 27.46 26.98
CA LYS A 354 7.41 27.53 27.87
C LYS A 354 7.41 26.53 29.01
N SER A 355 6.25 26.00 29.38
CA SER A 355 6.13 24.94 30.38
C SER A 355 6.64 23.57 29.90
N ALA A 356 6.80 23.36 28.59
CA ALA A 356 7.37 22.15 28.03
C ALA A 356 8.90 22.15 28.20
N GLY A 357 9.46 21.05 28.70
CA GLY A 357 10.92 20.94 28.90
C GLY A 357 11.73 21.00 27.59
N THR A 358 11.07 20.82 26.46
CA THR A 358 11.63 20.83 25.11
C THR A 358 11.38 22.15 24.35
N HIS A 359 10.88 23.17 25.04
CA HIS A 359 10.63 24.49 24.46
C HIS A 359 11.91 25.14 23.91
N TRP A 360 11.77 25.83 22.79
CA TRP A 360 12.76 26.78 22.29
C TRP A 360 12.09 27.98 21.63
N GLU A 361 12.76 29.14 21.64
CA GLU A 361 12.31 30.33 20.91
C GLU A 361 13.47 31.15 20.36
N LEU A 362 13.34 31.59 19.11
CA LEU A 362 14.21 32.59 18.47
C LEU A 362 13.55 33.95 18.58
N TYR A 363 14.24 34.93 19.18
CA TYR A 363 13.63 36.20 19.57
C TYR A 363 14.66 37.34 19.65
N THR A 364 14.19 38.56 19.92
CA THR A 364 15.06 39.69 20.31
C THR A 364 14.71 40.24 21.68
N HIS A 365 15.72 40.70 22.43
CA HIS A 365 15.51 41.25 23.77
C HIS A 365 14.80 42.62 23.76
N ALA A 366 13.89 42.79 24.72
CA ALA A 366 13.41 44.12 25.10
C ALA A 366 14.57 45.03 25.52
N LYS A 367 14.44 46.31 25.18
CA LYS A 367 15.35 47.45 25.30
C LYS A 367 16.67 47.35 24.53
N ARG A 368 17.18 46.15 24.30
CA ARG A 368 18.48 45.92 23.63
C ARG A 368 18.35 45.64 22.15
N GLY A 369 17.25 45.02 21.72
CA GLY A 369 17.03 44.63 20.32
C GLY A 369 17.92 43.49 19.84
N THR A 370 18.65 42.82 20.75
CA THR A 370 19.65 41.81 20.39
C THR A 370 19.03 40.46 20.06
N LEU A 371 19.46 39.82 18.95
CA LEU A 371 18.99 38.48 18.58
C LEU A 371 19.46 37.43 19.60
N ALA A 372 18.55 36.59 20.06
CA ALA A 372 18.81 35.55 21.03
C ALA A 372 18.01 34.27 20.74
N LEU A 373 18.53 33.13 21.19
CA LEU A 373 17.80 31.86 21.23
C LEU A 373 17.62 31.43 22.68
N PHE A 374 16.39 31.15 23.11
CA PHE A 374 16.12 30.66 24.45
C PHE A 374 15.80 29.16 24.42
N LEU A 375 16.55 28.38 25.21
CA LEU A 375 16.52 26.92 25.35
C LEU A 375 16.54 26.55 26.85
N PRO A 376 15.42 26.72 27.58
CA PRO A 376 15.37 26.56 29.03
C PRO A 376 15.79 25.15 29.51
N GLY A 377 15.46 24.11 28.75
CA GLY A 377 15.85 22.73 29.06
C GLY A 377 17.33 22.42 28.82
N ARG A 378 18.09 23.35 28.21
CA ARG A 378 19.49 23.16 27.79
C ARG A 378 20.31 24.44 27.84
N GLY A 379 20.39 25.08 29.01
CA GLY A 379 21.32 26.19 29.27
C GLY A 379 20.73 27.61 29.24
N GLY A 380 19.44 27.76 28.96
CA GLY A 380 18.73 29.03 29.11
C GLY A 380 18.89 29.95 27.90
N ASP A 381 19.42 31.15 28.10
CA ASP A 381 19.38 32.25 27.13
C ASP A 381 20.71 32.45 26.38
N TYR A 382 20.66 32.40 25.05
CA TYR A 382 21.81 32.50 24.14
C TYR A 382 21.74 33.81 23.35
N ASP A 383 22.13 34.91 23.99
CA ASP A 383 22.13 36.25 23.41
C ASP A 383 23.38 36.54 22.57
N SER A 384 23.17 37.01 21.32
CA SER A 384 24.24 37.39 20.39
C SER A 384 24.89 38.74 20.73
N GLY A 385 24.19 39.62 21.45
CA GLY A 385 24.63 40.99 21.71
C GLY A 385 24.55 41.93 20.50
N VAL A 386 23.99 41.49 19.36
CA VAL A 386 23.88 42.30 18.12
C VAL A 386 22.44 42.81 17.97
N ASP A 387 22.25 44.13 18.03
CA ASP A 387 20.96 44.80 17.81
C ASP A 387 20.54 44.68 16.33
N VAL A 388 19.34 44.15 16.10
CA VAL A 388 18.74 43.91 14.76
C VAL A 388 17.38 44.58 14.61
N CYS A 389 17.04 45.51 15.51
CA CYS A 389 15.80 46.28 15.49
C CYS A 389 16.00 47.65 14.84
N ASP A 390 16.56 47.68 13.63
CA ASP A 390 16.96 48.88 12.89
C ASP A 390 16.03 49.23 11.71
N GLY A 391 14.97 48.45 11.51
CA GLY A 391 14.03 48.61 10.41
C GLY A 391 14.54 48.08 9.06
N ALA A 392 15.67 47.36 9.00
CA ALA A 392 16.13 46.64 7.81
C ALA A 392 15.67 45.18 7.81
N TRP A 393 15.72 44.54 6.63
CA TRP A 393 15.51 43.10 6.51
C TRP A 393 16.80 42.36 6.88
N HIS A 394 16.67 41.38 7.77
CA HIS A 394 17.76 40.51 8.17
C HIS A 394 17.45 39.05 7.89
N ASN A 395 18.50 38.29 7.62
CA ASN A 395 18.47 36.84 7.48
C ASN A 395 19.11 36.19 8.71
N PHE A 396 18.28 35.51 9.51
CA PHE A 396 18.70 34.83 10.73
C PHE A 396 18.85 33.33 10.51
N VAL A 397 19.90 32.76 11.08
CA VAL A 397 20.05 31.31 11.24
C VAL A 397 20.40 31.01 12.69
N ALA A 398 19.72 30.05 13.29
CA ALA A 398 20.08 29.47 14.57
C ALA A 398 20.22 27.96 14.39
N SER A 399 21.38 27.41 14.75
CA SER A 399 21.62 25.97 14.69
C SER A 399 22.00 25.43 16.05
N VAL A 400 21.41 24.28 16.37
CA VAL A 400 21.49 23.66 17.68
C VAL A 400 21.83 22.18 17.50
N ASP A 401 22.90 21.73 18.12
CA ASP A 401 23.19 20.31 18.31
C ASP A 401 23.35 19.96 19.79
N ALA A 402 23.86 18.76 20.09
CA ALA A 402 24.04 18.29 21.46
C ALA A 402 25.11 19.10 22.23
N GLU A 403 25.99 19.82 21.54
CA GLU A 403 27.16 20.49 22.10
C GLU A 403 27.11 22.01 21.94
N LEU A 404 26.54 22.55 20.85
CA LEU A 404 26.66 23.96 20.47
C LEU A 404 25.33 24.60 20.07
N VAL A 405 25.19 25.89 20.43
CA VAL A 405 24.29 26.85 19.79
C VAL A 405 25.13 27.81 18.97
N ILE A 406 24.76 27.97 17.69
CA ILE A 406 25.40 28.93 16.79
C ILE A 406 24.33 29.85 16.20
N LEU A 407 24.56 31.16 16.24
CA LEU A 407 23.68 32.17 15.62
C LEU A 407 24.41 32.90 14.50
N TRP A 408 23.71 33.14 13.41
CA TRP A 408 24.17 33.95 12.28
C TRP A 408 23.16 35.04 11.94
N ILE A 409 23.69 36.21 11.59
CA ILE A 409 22.94 37.36 11.07
C ILE A 409 23.58 37.73 9.73
N ASP A 410 22.79 37.72 8.65
CA ASP A 410 23.20 38.09 7.29
C ASP A 410 24.47 37.36 6.82
N GLY A 411 24.54 36.06 7.11
CA GLY A 411 25.67 35.20 6.74
C GLY A 411 26.88 35.28 7.68
N LYS A 412 26.90 36.22 8.64
CA LYS A 412 28.00 36.36 9.62
C LYS A 412 27.66 35.61 10.90
N LYS A 413 28.58 34.78 11.38
CA LYS A 413 28.45 34.10 12.68
C LYS A 413 28.63 35.13 13.81
N VAL A 414 27.61 35.30 14.64
CA VAL A 414 27.59 36.31 15.72
C VAL A 414 27.62 35.69 17.12
N LEU A 415 27.29 34.40 17.25
CA LEU A 415 27.37 33.66 18.50
C LEU A 415 27.78 32.21 18.24
N GLU A 416 28.62 31.65 19.11
CA GLU A 416 28.91 30.23 19.21
C GLU A 416 29.15 29.92 20.69
N LYS A 417 28.28 29.12 21.32
CA LYS A 417 28.35 28.81 22.75
C LYS A 417 27.96 27.35 23.04
N PRO A 418 28.56 26.71 24.07
CA PRO A 418 28.18 25.37 24.48
C PRO A 418 26.75 25.26 25.02
N VAL A 419 26.11 24.11 24.78
CA VAL A 419 24.75 23.78 25.24
C VAL A 419 24.77 23.09 26.61
N GLY A 420 23.81 23.41 27.49
CA GLY A 420 23.66 22.77 28.80
C GLY A 420 23.15 21.31 28.74
N LYS A 421 23.36 20.53 29.81
CA LYS A 421 22.84 19.16 29.92
C LYS A 421 21.29 19.14 29.85
N PRO A 422 20.67 18.11 29.25
CA PRO A 422 19.22 17.99 29.18
C PRO A 422 18.58 17.85 30.57
N GLY A 423 17.53 18.63 30.84
CA GLY A 423 16.73 18.54 32.07
C GLY A 423 15.57 17.52 31.98
N GLU A 424 15.03 17.10 33.14
CA GLU A 424 13.80 16.30 33.24
C GLU A 424 12.57 17.18 32.98
N GLY A 425 11.83 16.91 31.90
CA GLY A 425 10.71 17.77 31.46
C GLY A 425 9.41 17.01 31.21
N LYS A 426 8.27 17.64 31.52
CA LYS A 426 6.94 17.16 31.12
C LYS A 426 6.72 17.36 29.62
N GLY A 427 6.00 16.45 28.97
CA GLY A 427 5.57 16.58 27.58
C GLY A 427 4.59 17.74 27.37
N SER A 428 4.57 18.32 26.16
CA SER A 428 3.76 19.51 25.80
C SER A 428 2.25 19.24 25.78
N GLY A 429 1.80 17.98 25.81
CA GLY A 429 0.39 17.59 25.69
C GLY A 429 -0.17 17.76 24.28
N LYS A 430 0.06 18.92 23.66
CA LYS A 430 -0.20 19.23 22.25
C LYS A 430 1.04 19.90 21.64
N GLU A 431 1.53 19.40 20.51
CA GLU A 431 2.64 20.03 19.78
C GLU A 431 2.15 21.29 19.06
N GLN A 432 2.88 22.39 19.19
CA GLN A 432 2.52 23.69 18.61
C GLN A 432 3.76 24.46 18.16
N LEU A 433 3.62 25.25 17.10
CA LEU A 433 4.63 26.19 16.63
C LEU A 433 3.99 27.58 16.47
N ALA A 434 4.69 28.62 16.90
CA ALA A 434 4.20 29.98 16.84
C ALA A 434 5.18 30.90 16.10
N PHE A 435 4.63 31.85 15.35
CA PHE A 435 5.35 32.89 14.63
C PHE A 435 4.86 34.26 15.09
N GLY A 436 5.77 35.19 15.35
CA GLY A 436 5.40 36.55 15.78
C GLY A 436 4.80 36.63 17.19
N ARG A 437 4.78 35.52 17.95
CA ARG A 437 4.25 35.40 19.32
C ARG A 437 4.72 34.12 20.01
N LEU A 438 4.49 34.03 21.33
CA LEU A 438 4.55 32.75 22.05
C LEU A 438 3.33 31.87 21.79
N VAL A 439 3.51 30.56 21.96
CA VAL A 439 2.45 29.55 21.88
C VAL A 439 1.35 29.83 22.91
N GLU A 440 1.70 30.01 24.18
CA GLU A 440 0.77 30.38 25.25
C GLU A 440 0.25 31.82 25.15
N GLY A 441 0.80 32.62 24.21
CA GLY A 441 0.50 34.04 24.04
C GLY A 441 1.26 34.96 24.99
N GLY A 442 0.77 36.20 25.17
CA GLY A 442 1.31 37.17 26.13
C GLY A 442 2.53 37.99 25.69
N LEU A 443 3.36 37.49 24.77
CA LEU A 443 4.43 38.24 24.09
C LEU A 443 4.30 38.10 22.55
N GLY A 444 4.58 39.18 21.83
CA GLY A 444 4.41 39.29 20.37
C GLY A 444 5.68 39.76 19.63
N CYS A 445 5.51 40.27 18.42
CA CYS A 445 6.57 40.84 17.57
C CYS A 445 6.16 42.21 17.04
N ASP A 446 7.05 43.20 17.15
CA ASP A 446 6.93 44.56 16.59
C ASP A 446 7.75 44.66 15.29
N GLY A 447 7.33 43.86 14.31
CA GLY A 447 7.99 43.69 13.03
C GLY A 447 7.25 42.67 12.17
N ILE A 448 7.81 42.38 11.00
CA ILE A 448 7.25 41.42 10.04
C ILE A 448 8.21 40.26 9.83
N ILE A 449 7.65 39.06 9.66
CA ILE A 449 8.39 37.80 9.57
C ILE A 449 8.04 37.13 8.25
N ASP A 450 9.03 36.58 7.56
CA ASP A 450 8.84 35.85 6.31
C ASP A 450 9.86 34.73 6.11
N ASP A 451 9.60 33.85 5.16
CA ASP A 451 10.53 32.86 4.62
C ASP A 451 11.20 32.04 5.74
N VAL A 452 10.38 31.43 6.60
CA VAL A 452 10.82 30.66 7.76
C VAL A 452 10.99 29.20 7.38
N ARG A 453 12.13 28.59 7.72
CA ARG A 453 12.38 27.16 7.51
C ARG A 453 12.96 26.52 8.77
N LEU A 454 12.38 25.40 9.18
CA LEU A 454 12.91 24.53 10.23
C LEU A 454 13.48 23.25 9.58
N SER A 455 14.67 22.81 9.98
CA SER A 455 15.34 21.63 9.37
C SER A 455 15.97 20.72 10.43
N ARG A 456 16.04 19.41 10.13
CA ARG A 456 16.86 18.42 10.84
C ARG A 456 18.35 18.72 10.63
N GLY A 457 19.13 18.69 11.70
CA GLY A 457 20.58 18.91 11.66
C GLY A 457 21.01 20.38 11.76
N VAL A 458 22.33 20.56 11.82
CA VAL A 458 23.01 21.87 11.88
C VAL A 458 23.24 22.41 10.47
N MET A 459 22.82 23.64 10.23
CA MET A 459 22.93 24.32 8.94
C MET A 459 23.84 25.54 9.05
N LYS A 460 24.42 25.95 7.92
CA LYS A 460 25.09 27.26 7.78
C LYS A 460 24.27 28.16 6.85
N PRO A 461 24.36 29.50 6.99
CA PRO A 461 23.74 30.41 6.04
C PRO A 461 24.19 30.11 4.61
N ARG A 462 23.25 30.15 3.67
CA ARG A 462 23.53 30.00 2.24
C ARG A 462 23.78 31.35 1.57
N PRO A 463 24.67 31.41 0.57
CA PRO A 463 24.85 32.61 -0.24
C PRO A 463 23.63 32.84 -1.14
N GLY A 464 23.15 34.09 -1.21
CA GLY A 464 22.05 34.51 -2.08
C GLY A 464 20.92 35.24 -1.34
N ASN A 465 20.06 35.92 -2.10
CA ASN A 465 18.89 36.66 -1.58
C ASN A 465 17.58 36.24 -2.27
N ALA A 466 17.46 34.95 -2.60
CA ALA A 466 16.24 34.36 -3.15
C ALA A 466 15.40 33.67 -2.04
N PRO A 467 14.09 33.43 -2.26
CA PRO A 467 13.25 32.66 -1.34
C PRO A 467 13.84 31.29 -1.01
N ARG A 468 13.63 30.80 0.21
CA ARG A 468 14.14 29.48 0.60
C ARG A 468 13.38 28.38 -0.15
N GLN A 469 14.12 27.36 -0.53
CA GLN A 469 13.57 26.14 -1.14
C GLN A 469 13.51 25.01 -0.11
N ARG A 470 12.53 24.11 -0.20
CA ARG A 470 12.50 22.91 0.65
C ARG A 470 13.70 22.01 0.34
N MET A 471 14.24 21.34 1.36
CA MET A 471 15.32 20.34 1.25
C MET A 471 14.90 19.01 1.88
N ASP A 472 15.66 17.95 1.62
CA ASP A 472 15.47 16.61 2.21
C ASP A 472 15.44 16.59 3.75
N ASN A 473 16.12 17.54 4.39
CA ASN A 473 16.10 17.69 5.85
C ASN A 473 15.12 18.75 6.37
N THR A 474 14.28 19.34 5.53
CA THR A 474 13.32 20.38 5.96
C THR A 474 12.13 19.76 6.70
N LEU A 475 11.96 20.17 7.97
CA LEU A 475 10.85 19.80 8.83
C LEU A 475 9.59 20.62 8.54
N GLY A 476 9.75 21.90 8.21
CA GLY A 476 8.65 22.78 7.84
C GLY A 476 9.15 24.07 7.21
N MET A 477 8.32 24.69 6.37
CA MET A 477 8.63 25.93 5.66
C MET A 477 7.37 26.80 5.55
N TRP A 478 7.50 28.11 5.77
CA TRP A 478 6.39 29.06 5.83
C TRP A 478 6.76 30.39 5.15
N ASN A 479 5.96 30.79 4.17
CA ASN A 479 6.08 32.01 3.36
C ASN A 479 4.89 32.98 3.53
N PHE A 480 3.90 32.65 4.38
CA PHE A 480 2.77 33.52 4.80
C PHE A 480 1.93 34.20 3.70
N ASP A 481 2.02 33.73 2.46
CA ASP A 481 1.25 34.23 1.29
C ASP A 481 -0.27 34.08 1.46
N ASP A 482 -0.68 32.97 2.07
CA ASP A 482 -2.06 32.62 2.41
C ASP A 482 -2.20 32.28 3.91
N LEU A 483 -2.48 33.30 4.71
CA LEU A 483 -2.77 33.10 6.14
C LEU A 483 -4.08 32.35 6.40
N GLY A 484 -4.99 32.31 5.42
CA GLY A 484 -6.23 31.54 5.50
C GLY A 484 -5.96 30.05 5.56
N GLU A 485 -5.09 29.53 4.68
CA GLU A 485 -4.65 28.13 4.70
C GLU A 485 -3.80 27.78 5.94
N LEU A 486 -2.96 28.71 6.40
CA LEU A 486 -2.10 28.49 7.58
C LEU A 486 -2.88 28.48 8.91
N THR A 487 -3.99 29.22 9.00
CA THR A 487 -4.89 29.23 10.17
C THR A 487 -6.01 28.19 10.07
N ALA A 488 -6.43 27.84 8.86
CA ALA A 488 -7.35 26.73 8.56
C ALA A 488 -6.57 25.43 8.35
N ASN A 489 -5.71 25.06 9.30
CA ASN A 489 -4.88 23.86 9.26
C ASN A 489 -4.01 23.75 8.00
N GLY A 490 -2.72 24.08 8.11
CA GLY A 490 -1.65 23.50 7.26
C GLY A 490 -1.50 21.98 7.42
N ARG A 491 -2.61 21.25 7.61
CA ARG A 491 -2.70 19.81 7.60
C ARG A 491 -2.67 19.36 6.15
N VAL A 492 -1.89 18.32 5.91
CA VAL A 492 -2.13 17.43 4.79
C VAL A 492 -3.64 17.15 4.72
N PRO A 493 -4.33 17.50 3.62
CA PRO A 493 -5.75 17.25 3.46
C PRO A 493 -5.98 15.73 3.51
N GLN A 494 -7.08 15.30 4.12
CA GLN A 494 -7.47 13.90 3.96
C GLN A 494 -7.89 13.68 2.51
N PRO A 495 -7.49 12.57 1.87
CA PRO A 495 -7.96 12.26 0.53
C PRO A 495 -9.50 12.25 0.50
N ALA A 496 -10.08 12.84 -0.54
CA ALA A 496 -11.52 12.82 -0.72
C ALA A 496 -12.04 11.36 -0.74
N PRO A 497 -13.19 11.07 -0.10
CA PRO A 497 -13.71 9.70 -0.06
C PRO A 497 -14.05 9.22 -1.48
N PHE A 498 -13.59 8.01 -1.80
CA PHE A 498 -13.87 7.36 -3.07
C PHE A 498 -13.86 5.84 -2.88
N GLU A 499 -15.00 5.21 -3.16
CA GLU A 499 -15.16 3.76 -3.10
C GLU A 499 -15.48 3.25 -4.51
N PRO A 500 -14.49 2.69 -5.24
CA PRO A 500 -14.70 2.23 -6.61
C PRO A 500 -15.55 0.95 -6.63
N ALA A 501 -16.49 0.88 -7.57
CA ALA A 501 -17.12 -0.39 -7.91
C ALA A 501 -16.07 -1.37 -8.48
N LEU A 502 -16.22 -2.67 -8.25
CA LEU A 502 -15.27 -3.68 -8.76
C LEU A 502 -15.36 -3.84 -10.29
N ALA A 503 -16.59 -3.93 -10.83
CA ALA A 503 -16.84 -4.24 -12.24
C ALA A 503 -16.20 -3.23 -13.20
N PRO A 504 -15.68 -3.66 -14.36
CA PRO A 504 -15.07 -2.75 -15.36
C PRO A 504 -16.05 -1.69 -15.85
N LEU A 505 -15.52 -0.54 -16.28
CA LEU A 505 -16.30 0.54 -16.89
C LEU A 505 -16.98 0.08 -18.18
N GLU A 506 -16.27 -0.72 -18.98
CA GLU A 506 -16.76 -1.29 -20.24
C GLU A 506 -16.73 -2.83 -20.18
N PRO A 507 -17.74 -3.48 -19.57
CA PRO A 507 -17.81 -4.94 -19.45
C PRO A 507 -17.72 -5.70 -20.77
N SER A 508 -18.13 -5.08 -21.88
CA SER A 508 -18.07 -5.64 -23.23
C SER A 508 -16.63 -5.80 -23.73
N GLN A 509 -15.69 -5.00 -23.24
CA GLN A 509 -14.27 -5.06 -23.61
C GLN A 509 -13.45 -5.93 -22.64
N ALA A 510 -14.07 -6.45 -21.58
CA ALA A 510 -13.41 -7.16 -20.51
C ALA A 510 -13.91 -8.62 -20.37
N ARG A 511 -13.83 -9.43 -21.42
CA ARG A 511 -14.37 -10.82 -21.51
C ARG A 511 -14.30 -11.63 -20.20
N HIS A 512 -13.16 -11.59 -19.51
CA HIS A 512 -12.84 -12.42 -18.35
C HIS A 512 -13.11 -11.79 -16.98
N TRP A 513 -13.79 -10.64 -16.93
CA TRP A 513 -13.94 -9.89 -15.67
C TRP A 513 -14.75 -10.63 -14.59
N LYS A 514 -15.59 -11.59 -14.99
CA LYS A 514 -16.40 -12.43 -14.08
C LYS A 514 -15.71 -13.75 -13.68
N GLU A 515 -14.53 -14.03 -14.23
CA GLU A 515 -13.80 -15.26 -13.90
C GLU A 515 -13.39 -15.29 -12.44
N PHE A 516 -13.25 -16.50 -11.87
CA PHE A 516 -12.94 -16.67 -10.45
C PHE A 516 -11.65 -15.93 -10.02
N VAL A 517 -10.65 -15.88 -10.91
CA VAL A 517 -9.41 -15.13 -10.68
C VAL A 517 -9.64 -13.63 -10.50
N ASN A 518 -10.71 -13.08 -11.05
CA ASN A 518 -11.07 -11.64 -11.02
C ASN A 518 -12.15 -11.29 -9.97
N ARG A 519 -12.62 -12.25 -9.16
CA ARG A 519 -13.77 -12.09 -8.23
C ARG A 519 -13.70 -10.88 -7.27
N ASP A 520 -12.49 -10.45 -6.90
CA ASP A 520 -12.26 -9.32 -6.00
C ASP A 520 -11.58 -8.12 -6.70
N ARG A 521 -11.28 -8.23 -8.02
CA ARG A 521 -10.44 -7.27 -8.73
C ARG A 521 -11.15 -5.92 -8.89
N VAL A 522 -10.43 -4.84 -8.59
CA VAL A 522 -10.85 -3.47 -8.90
C VAL A 522 -10.37 -3.13 -10.31
N PHE A 523 -11.29 -3.10 -11.28
CA PHE A 523 -10.98 -2.68 -12.65
C PHE A 523 -10.99 -1.14 -12.80
N ASP A 524 -10.22 -0.61 -13.74
CA ASP A 524 -10.31 0.79 -14.22
C ASP A 524 -10.36 1.84 -13.10
N TYR A 525 -9.53 1.68 -12.06
CA TYR A 525 -9.58 2.52 -10.85
C TYR A 525 -9.42 3.99 -11.19
N TYR A 526 -8.39 4.35 -11.96
CA TYR A 526 -8.07 5.75 -12.27
C TYR A 526 -9.13 6.37 -13.19
N GLY A 527 -9.69 5.60 -14.13
CA GLY A 527 -10.81 6.05 -14.95
C GLY A 527 -12.08 6.31 -14.14
N LYS A 528 -12.42 5.42 -13.20
CA LYS A 528 -13.55 5.63 -12.26
C LYS A 528 -13.31 6.80 -11.33
N GLN A 529 -12.08 6.97 -10.85
CA GLN A 529 -11.67 8.09 -10.02
C GLN A 529 -11.81 9.40 -10.78
N ALA A 530 -11.32 9.46 -12.03
CA ALA A 530 -11.51 10.61 -12.90
C ALA A 530 -13.01 10.92 -13.10
N LEU A 531 -13.83 9.91 -13.40
CA LEU A 531 -15.29 10.07 -13.55
C LEU A 531 -15.97 10.60 -12.29
N ALA A 532 -15.55 10.16 -11.11
CA ALA A 532 -16.11 10.62 -9.85
C ALA A 532 -15.79 12.09 -9.56
N PHE A 533 -14.56 12.53 -9.86
CA PHE A 533 -14.08 13.86 -9.49
C PHE A 533 -14.15 14.92 -10.60
N LEU A 534 -14.37 14.53 -11.87
CA LEU A 534 -14.36 15.48 -12.99
C LEU A 534 -15.38 16.61 -12.87
N THR A 535 -16.51 16.38 -12.20
CA THR A 535 -17.58 17.38 -11.99
C THR A 535 -17.42 18.22 -10.72
N HIS A 536 -16.45 17.89 -9.86
CA HIS A 536 -16.23 18.59 -8.60
C HIS A 536 -15.57 19.95 -8.85
N ARG A 537 -16.21 21.04 -8.43
CA ARG A 537 -15.64 22.39 -8.50
C ARG A 537 -15.89 23.13 -7.17
N PRO A 538 -14.84 23.59 -6.46
CA PRO A 538 -13.42 23.38 -6.75
C PRO A 538 -13.03 21.90 -6.71
N LEU A 539 -11.93 21.53 -7.36
CA LEU A 539 -11.36 20.19 -7.25
C LEU A 539 -10.91 19.96 -5.78
N PRO A 540 -11.00 18.72 -5.26
CA PRO A 540 -10.42 18.41 -3.96
C PRO A 540 -8.90 18.63 -3.97
N ASP A 541 -8.32 19.01 -2.82
CA ASP A 541 -6.87 19.20 -2.70
C ASP A 541 -6.07 17.90 -2.83
N LEU A 542 -6.69 16.77 -2.48
CA LEU A 542 -6.10 15.44 -2.54
C LEU A 542 -7.19 14.40 -2.79
N ILE A 543 -6.92 13.45 -3.68
CA ILE A 543 -7.77 12.28 -3.94
C ILE A 543 -6.98 11.00 -3.65
N PRO A 544 -7.65 9.86 -3.35
CA PRO A 544 -6.98 8.72 -2.74
C PRO A 544 -6.04 8.01 -3.71
N ALA A 545 -4.98 7.42 -3.17
CA ALA A 545 -4.11 6.50 -3.90
C ALA A 545 -4.83 5.18 -4.22
N PHE A 546 -4.31 4.43 -5.19
CA PHE A 546 -4.82 3.11 -5.50
C PHE A 546 -4.79 2.18 -4.27
N PRO A 547 -5.93 1.60 -3.85
CA PRO A 547 -6.01 0.81 -2.61
C PRO A 547 -5.41 -0.60 -2.73
N GLY A 548 -5.03 -1.05 -3.93
CA GLY A 548 -4.57 -2.40 -4.21
C GLY A 548 -5.54 -3.17 -5.14
N VAL A 549 -5.04 -4.26 -5.73
CA VAL A 549 -5.72 -5.00 -6.82
C VAL A 549 -7.10 -5.52 -6.40
N ASP A 550 -7.27 -5.88 -5.12
CA ASP A 550 -8.51 -6.38 -4.53
C ASP A 550 -9.19 -5.38 -3.57
N GLY A 551 -8.85 -4.09 -3.70
CA GLY A 551 -9.27 -3.05 -2.77
C GLY A 551 -8.50 -3.05 -1.44
N GLY A 552 -7.35 -3.72 -1.37
CA GLY A 552 -6.44 -3.69 -0.21
C GLY A 552 -6.77 -4.70 0.88
N LYS A 553 -7.68 -5.65 0.62
CA LYS A 553 -8.20 -6.58 1.64
C LYS A 553 -7.20 -7.70 1.95
N GLN A 554 -6.58 -8.29 0.93
CA GLN A 554 -5.69 -9.44 1.05
C GLN A 554 -4.20 -9.06 0.89
N GLY A 555 -3.91 -7.75 0.92
CA GLY A 555 -2.55 -7.22 0.87
C GLY A 555 -2.02 -7.09 -0.55
N HIS A 556 -0.69 -7.15 -0.69
CA HIS A 556 -0.04 -6.88 -1.98
C HIS A 556 -0.52 -7.85 -3.07
N TRP A 557 -0.45 -9.16 -2.88
CA TRP A 557 -0.75 -10.12 -3.95
C TRP A 557 -2.24 -10.29 -4.30
N GLY A 558 -3.11 -9.53 -3.63
CA GLY A 558 -4.56 -9.65 -3.78
C GLY A 558 -5.03 -11.07 -3.45
N ASN A 559 -5.98 -11.56 -4.23
CA ASN A 559 -6.70 -12.79 -3.95
C ASN A 559 -6.08 -14.08 -4.54
N GLN A 560 -4.82 -14.01 -4.97
CA GLN A 560 -4.06 -15.13 -5.53
C GLN A 560 -2.95 -15.56 -4.57
N ASN A 561 -2.73 -16.87 -4.42
CA ASN A 561 -1.73 -17.43 -3.51
C ASN A 561 -1.24 -18.84 -3.89
N ASP A 562 -0.13 -19.23 -3.28
CA ASP A 562 0.56 -20.52 -3.46
C ASP A 562 -0.24 -21.75 -3.00
N GLN A 563 -1.30 -21.59 -2.20
CA GLN A 563 -2.06 -22.72 -1.65
C GLN A 563 -3.29 -23.08 -2.49
N VAL A 564 -3.86 -22.10 -3.20
CA VAL A 564 -5.14 -22.26 -3.91
C VAL A 564 -5.00 -22.01 -5.40
N THR A 565 -4.43 -20.88 -5.82
CA THR A 565 -4.51 -20.46 -7.24
C THR A 565 -3.31 -20.87 -8.07
N TRP A 566 -2.13 -21.08 -7.46
CA TRP A 566 -0.89 -21.41 -8.20
C TRP A 566 -0.44 -22.86 -8.01
N LYS A 567 -1.19 -23.67 -7.27
CA LYS A 567 -0.87 -25.06 -7.01
C LYS A 567 -1.51 -25.96 -8.09
N ASP A 568 -0.68 -26.63 -8.88
CA ASP A 568 -1.12 -27.48 -9.99
C ASP A 568 -0.11 -28.60 -10.27
N GLY A 569 -0.56 -29.85 -10.16
CA GLY A 569 0.26 -31.04 -10.36
C GLY A 569 0.24 -31.61 -11.78
N ARG A 570 -0.55 -31.04 -12.71
CA ARG A 570 -0.74 -31.61 -14.06
C ARG A 570 0.56 -31.77 -14.84
N TRP A 571 1.57 -30.92 -14.61
CA TRP A 571 2.86 -31.07 -15.31
C TRP A 571 3.58 -32.36 -14.88
N ALA A 572 3.50 -32.73 -13.60
CA ALA A 572 4.09 -33.99 -13.14
C ALA A 572 3.40 -35.24 -13.74
N GLU A 573 2.13 -35.11 -14.13
CA GLU A 573 1.32 -36.17 -14.74
C GLU A 573 1.50 -36.25 -16.27
N SER A 574 2.09 -35.24 -16.91
CA SER A 574 2.26 -35.22 -18.37
C SER A 574 3.36 -36.17 -18.87
N ASP A 575 3.35 -36.46 -20.17
CA ASP A 575 4.40 -37.28 -20.78
C ASP A 575 5.73 -36.51 -20.86
N GLN A 576 6.60 -36.78 -19.89
CA GLN A 576 7.96 -36.22 -19.80
C GLN A 576 8.94 -36.81 -20.83
N GLY A 577 8.51 -37.76 -21.67
CA GLY A 577 9.34 -38.34 -22.73
C GLY A 577 10.62 -39.00 -22.23
N SER A 578 11.64 -39.06 -23.10
CA SER A 578 12.96 -39.63 -22.75
C SER A 578 14.00 -38.60 -22.28
N LEU A 579 13.65 -37.31 -22.25
CA LEU A 579 14.56 -36.18 -22.13
C LEU A 579 13.93 -35.04 -21.34
N PHE A 580 14.66 -34.46 -20.39
CA PHE A 580 14.26 -33.26 -19.65
C PHE A 580 15.48 -32.40 -19.29
N SER A 581 15.49 -31.13 -19.72
CA SER A 581 16.55 -30.18 -19.36
C SER A 581 16.09 -29.27 -18.23
N GLY A 582 16.93 -29.11 -17.21
CA GLY A 582 16.56 -28.34 -16.02
C GLY A 582 17.70 -28.21 -15.00
N VAL A 583 17.46 -27.46 -13.94
CA VAL A 583 18.35 -27.45 -12.77
C VAL A 583 18.27 -28.80 -12.06
N PHE A 584 19.17 -29.73 -12.38
CA PHE A 584 19.19 -31.05 -11.75
C PHE A 584 19.58 -30.95 -10.28
N LYS A 585 18.84 -31.67 -9.42
CA LYS A 585 19.14 -31.78 -7.98
C LYS A 585 19.06 -33.26 -7.57
N GLY A 586 20.18 -33.85 -7.20
CA GLY A 586 20.22 -35.26 -6.84
C GLY A 586 21.62 -35.76 -6.50
N ALA A 587 21.70 -36.80 -5.67
CA ALA A 587 22.96 -37.46 -5.32
C ALA A 587 24.06 -36.53 -4.75
N GLY A 588 23.68 -35.40 -4.14
CA GLY A 588 24.59 -34.38 -3.62
C GLY A 588 25.08 -33.37 -4.67
N LEU A 589 24.51 -33.36 -5.86
CA LEU A 589 24.83 -32.44 -6.95
C LEU A 589 23.67 -31.48 -7.23
N THR A 590 24.04 -30.25 -7.63
CA THR A 590 23.15 -29.26 -8.23
C THR A 590 23.78 -28.83 -9.55
N LEU A 591 23.15 -29.16 -10.68
CA LEU A 591 23.66 -28.87 -12.03
C LEU A 591 22.70 -27.91 -12.73
N PRO A 592 23.01 -26.60 -12.81
CA PRO A 592 22.08 -25.61 -13.39
C PRO A 592 21.68 -25.87 -14.84
N LYS A 593 22.55 -26.53 -15.62
CA LYS A 593 22.36 -26.83 -17.05
C LYS A 593 22.19 -28.33 -17.33
N GLY A 594 21.71 -29.08 -16.33
CA GLY A 594 21.60 -30.54 -16.44
C GLY A 594 20.61 -30.98 -17.52
N VAL A 595 20.98 -32.02 -18.27
CA VAL A 595 20.11 -32.68 -19.25
C VAL A 595 19.87 -34.12 -18.81
N CYS A 596 18.68 -34.38 -18.24
CA CYS A 596 18.28 -35.70 -17.78
C CYS A 596 17.78 -36.54 -18.97
N VAL A 597 18.24 -37.77 -19.06
CA VAL A 597 17.81 -38.76 -20.06
C VAL A 597 17.42 -40.07 -19.39
N ARG A 598 16.40 -40.75 -19.91
CA ARG A 598 16.01 -42.10 -19.47
C ARG A 598 16.24 -43.13 -20.57
N PHE A 599 16.71 -44.31 -20.17
CA PHE A 599 17.04 -45.42 -21.06
C PHE A 599 16.87 -46.73 -20.29
N ASP A 600 16.30 -47.75 -20.93
CA ASP A 600 15.90 -49.00 -20.28
C ASP A 600 15.07 -48.76 -19.00
N ASP A 601 15.55 -49.25 -17.85
CA ASP A 601 15.00 -49.05 -16.51
C ASP A 601 15.79 -48.01 -15.69
N ARG A 602 16.65 -47.22 -16.35
CA ARG A 602 17.59 -46.27 -15.75
C ARG A 602 17.39 -44.85 -16.27
N ALA A 603 18.03 -43.92 -15.58
CA ALA A 603 18.19 -42.56 -16.03
C ALA A 603 19.57 -42.01 -15.65
N ALA A 604 20.02 -40.99 -16.37
CA ALA A 604 21.27 -40.30 -16.13
C ALA A 604 21.11 -38.81 -16.40
N VAL A 605 21.99 -38.00 -15.82
CA VAL A 605 22.06 -36.56 -16.10
C VAL A 605 23.37 -36.28 -16.82
N PHE A 606 23.30 -35.64 -17.97
CA PHE A 606 24.46 -35.09 -18.66
C PHE A 606 24.71 -33.67 -18.18
N ASP A 607 25.96 -33.34 -17.92
CA ASP A 607 26.40 -31.99 -17.57
C ASP A 607 27.17 -31.37 -18.77
N PRO A 608 26.58 -30.38 -19.46
CA PRO A 608 27.24 -29.68 -20.57
C PRO A 608 28.55 -28.97 -20.20
N GLU A 609 28.80 -28.68 -18.92
CA GLU A 609 30.03 -28.00 -18.49
C GLU A 609 31.19 -28.96 -18.24
N SER A 610 30.91 -30.21 -17.85
CA SER A 610 31.92 -31.27 -17.72
C SER A 610 31.98 -32.22 -18.92
N LEU A 611 31.01 -32.13 -19.82
CA LEU A 611 30.85 -33.00 -20.99
C LEU A 611 30.80 -34.49 -20.60
N ALA A 612 30.09 -34.80 -19.51
CA ALA A 612 30.04 -36.14 -18.94
C ALA A 612 28.70 -36.44 -18.24
N PHE A 613 28.50 -37.71 -17.88
CA PHE A 613 27.38 -38.17 -17.05
C PHE A 613 27.84 -38.36 -15.59
N PRO A 614 27.69 -37.36 -14.71
CA PRO A 614 28.14 -37.47 -13.33
C PRO A 614 27.34 -38.48 -12.50
N VAL A 615 26.07 -38.76 -12.83
CA VAL A 615 25.20 -39.66 -12.06
C VAL A 615 24.29 -40.46 -12.98
N THR A 616 24.14 -41.75 -12.65
CA THR A 616 23.13 -42.67 -13.21
C THR A 616 22.33 -43.28 -12.05
N TRP A 617 21.02 -43.41 -12.22
CA TRP A 617 20.09 -43.94 -11.21
C TRP A 617 19.05 -44.89 -11.84
N LYS A 618 18.31 -45.61 -10.99
CA LYS A 618 17.27 -46.58 -11.37
C LYS A 618 15.99 -46.34 -10.57
N GLY A 619 14.84 -46.69 -11.17
CA GLY A 619 13.52 -46.76 -10.52
C GLY A 619 12.57 -45.61 -10.87
N GLY A 620 13.08 -44.43 -11.18
CA GLY A 620 12.31 -43.25 -11.60
C GLY A 620 13.11 -42.37 -12.56
N PHE A 621 12.55 -41.22 -12.91
CA PHE A 621 13.21 -40.22 -13.78
C PHE A 621 13.46 -38.91 -13.02
N ILE A 622 12.48 -38.01 -13.03
CA ILE A 622 12.49 -36.75 -12.27
C ILE A 622 11.21 -36.62 -11.46
N ARG A 623 11.28 -35.92 -10.33
CA ARG A 623 10.14 -35.66 -9.45
C ARG A 623 9.78 -34.18 -9.43
N LEU A 624 8.84 -33.77 -10.28
CA LEU A 624 8.26 -32.43 -10.26
C LEU A 624 7.31 -32.28 -9.05
N ASN A 625 7.14 -31.05 -8.57
CA ASN A 625 6.15 -30.73 -7.53
C ASN A 625 4.97 -29.94 -8.13
N ASP A 626 3.96 -29.68 -7.31
CA ASP A 626 2.74 -28.97 -7.70
C ASP A 626 2.78 -27.46 -7.39
N ALA A 627 3.82 -26.98 -6.69
CA ALA A 627 3.93 -25.59 -6.32
C ALA A 627 4.26 -24.73 -7.56
N ARG A 628 3.45 -23.70 -7.83
CA ARG A 628 3.59 -22.81 -9.00
C ARG A 628 3.68 -23.59 -10.30
N HIS A 629 2.73 -24.50 -10.50
CA HIS A 629 2.65 -25.41 -11.64
C HIS A 629 3.90 -26.30 -11.86
N GLY A 630 4.79 -26.39 -10.86
CA GLY A 630 6.07 -27.10 -10.92
C GLY A 630 7.25 -26.30 -11.49
N PHE A 631 7.04 -25.05 -11.94
CA PHE A 631 8.06 -24.24 -12.63
C PHE A 631 9.28 -23.91 -11.77
N MET A 632 9.19 -24.03 -10.45
CA MET A 632 10.21 -23.53 -9.52
C MET A 632 11.20 -24.60 -9.02
N ALA A 633 10.87 -25.88 -9.17
CA ALA A 633 11.55 -26.96 -8.47
C ALA A 633 12.85 -27.44 -9.14
N GLY A 634 13.05 -27.11 -10.43
CA GLY A 634 14.10 -27.69 -11.25
C GLY A 634 13.77 -29.13 -11.65
N ALA A 635 14.80 -29.99 -11.73
CA ALA A 635 14.69 -31.41 -12.05
C ALA A 635 15.21 -32.29 -10.90
N PRO A 636 14.47 -32.45 -9.79
CA PRO A 636 14.87 -33.35 -8.71
C PRO A 636 14.94 -34.80 -9.19
N MET A 637 16.02 -35.51 -8.83
CA MET A 637 16.21 -36.93 -9.15
C MET A 637 15.15 -37.80 -8.47
N ASP A 638 14.56 -38.73 -9.22
CA ASP A 638 13.65 -39.74 -8.68
C ASP A 638 14.22 -41.15 -8.84
N GLY A 639 14.60 -41.79 -7.74
CA GLY A 639 15.14 -43.15 -7.73
C GLY A 639 16.44 -43.30 -6.95
N GLU A 640 17.09 -44.45 -7.12
CA GLU A 640 18.29 -44.85 -6.39
C GLU A 640 19.53 -44.76 -7.27
N VAL A 641 20.60 -44.13 -6.74
CA VAL A 641 21.87 -43.97 -7.46
C VAL A 641 22.50 -45.34 -7.74
N VAL A 642 22.82 -45.59 -9.00
CA VAL A 642 23.51 -46.80 -9.48
C VAL A 642 24.99 -46.53 -9.69
N ALA A 643 25.35 -45.37 -10.22
CA ALA A 643 26.73 -44.98 -10.50
C ALA A 643 26.94 -43.48 -10.30
N LYS A 644 28.17 -43.12 -9.91
CA LYS A 644 28.67 -41.74 -9.92
C LYS A 644 30.00 -41.69 -10.66
N SER A 645 30.23 -40.61 -11.39
CA SER A 645 31.49 -40.33 -12.08
C SER A 645 31.97 -38.92 -11.73
N GLY A 646 33.28 -38.77 -11.54
CA GLY A 646 33.95 -37.46 -11.45
C GLY A 646 34.63 -37.06 -12.74
N GLU A 647 34.32 -37.74 -13.84
CA GLU A 647 34.92 -37.49 -15.15
C GLU A 647 34.58 -36.08 -15.65
N LYS A 648 35.59 -35.41 -16.19
CA LYS A 648 35.46 -34.13 -16.86
C LYS A 648 36.28 -34.16 -18.14
N ARG A 649 35.69 -33.76 -19.25
CA ARG A 649 36.38 -33.65 -20.54
C ARG A 649 36.58 -32.18 -20.88
N GLU A 650 37.67 -31.87 -21.58
CA GLU A 650 37.87 -30.56 -22.18
C GLU A 650 37.31 -30.54 -23.60
N GLY A 651 36.57 -29.48 -23.94
CA GLY A 651 35.99 -29.34 -25.26
C GLY A 651 34.88 -28.31 -25.29
N ARG A 652 34.23 -28.18 -26.44
CA ARG A 652 33.07 -27.33 -26.65
C ARG A 652 31.83 -28.20 -26.83
N TYR A 653 30.81 -27.97 -26.01
CA TYR A 653 29.52 -28.63 -26.17
C TYR A 653 28.86 -28.22 -27.51
N LEU A 654 28.33 -29.19 -28.26
CA LEU A 654 27.66 -28.95 -29.54
C LEU A 654 26.14 -29.16 -29.48
N GLY A 655 25.60 -29.60 -28.35
CA GLY A 655 24.19 -29.97 -28.22
C GLY A 655 23.97 -31.49 -28.25
N PHE A 656 22.75 -31.90 -28.57
CA PHE A 656 22.36 -33.31 -28.60
C PHE A 656 21.44 -33.65 -29.78
N TYR A 657 21.47 -34.92 -30.20
CA TYR A 657 20.63 -35.50 -31.22
C TYR A 657 19.57 -36.40 -30.58
N ARG A 658 18.40 -36.47 -31.22
CA ARG A 658 17.33 -37.41 -30.89
C ARG A 658 17.19 -38.42 -32.04
N HIS A 659 17.17 -39.70 -31.69
CA HIS A 659 16.87 -40.77 -32.62
C HIS A 659 15.84 -41.70 -31.98
N GLY A 660 14.55 -41.43 -32.22
CA GLY A 660 13.47 -41.98 -31.41
C GLY A 660 13.68 -41.59 -29.93
N LYS A 661 13.69 -42.57 -29.03
CA LYS A 661 13.89 -42.34 -27.59
C LYS A 661 15.36 -42.16 -27.18
N GLU A 662 16.31 -42.51 -28.04
CA GLU A 662 17.74 -42.40 -27.75
C GLU A 662 18.23 -40.95 -27.91
N VAL A 663 19.10 -40.53 -27.00
CA VAL A 663 19.69 -39.18 -26.96
C VAL A 663 21.21 -39.28 -27.04
N ILE A 664 21.80 -38.60 -28.01
CA ILE A 664 23.24 -38.63 -28.31
C ILE A 664 23.81 -37.23 -28.12
N PHE A 665 24.75 -37.07 -27.20
CA PHE A 665 25.40 -35.79 -26.93
C PHE A 665 26.64 -35.62 -27.81
N GLY A 666 26.79 -34.44 -28.41
CA GLY A 666 27.93 -34.09 -29.24
C GLY A 666 28.82 -33.03 -28.57
N TYR A 667 30.14 -33.20 -28.70
CA TYR A 667 31.11 -32.19 -28.28
C TYR A 667 32.31 -32.16 -29.23
N GLU A 668 33.05 -31.05 -29.23
CA GLU A 668 34.24 -30.85 -30.03
C GLU A 668 35.48 -30.78 -29.12
N ALA A 669 36.45 -31.66 -29.36
CA ALA A 669 37.72 -31.70 -28.63
C ALA A 669 38.87 -32.02 -29.60
N GLY A 670 39.97 -31.25 -29.52
CA GLY A 670 41.12 -31.42 -30.40
C GLY A 670 40.80 -31.22 -31.90
N GLY A 671 39.81 -30.37 -32.22
CA GLY A 671 39.36 -30.12 -33.60
C GLY A 671 38.55 -31.26 -34.23
N LYS A 672 38.11 -32.26 -33.44
CA LYS A 672 37.25 -33.35 -33.88
C LYS A 672 35.95 -33.35 -33.08
N ARG A 673 34.87 -33.78 -33.74
CA ARG A 673 33.58 -34.06 -33.08
C ARG A 673 33.62 -35.44 -32.46
N HIS A 674 33.03 -35.53 -31.28
CA HIS A 674 32.89 -36.76 -30.49
C HIS A 674 31.43 -36.94 -30.08
N TYR A 675 30.98 -38.19 -29.99
CA TYR A 675 29.61 -38.54 -29.61
C TYR A 675 29.56 -39.53 -28.45
N LEU A 676 28.59 -39.35 -27.55
CA LEU A 676 28.35 -40.26 -26.43
C LEU A 676 26.86 -40.30 -26.07
N ASN A 677 26.42 -41.39 -25.46
CA ASN A 677 25.09 -41.54 -24.89
C ASN A 677 25.16 -42.11 -23.46
N ALA A 678 24.02 -42.13 -22.76
CA ALA A 678 23.97 -42.58 -21.37
C ALA A 678 24.21 -44.09 -21.17
N ARG A 679 24.12 -44.89 -22.24
CA ARG A 679 24.41 -46.34 -22.24
C ARG A 679 25.91 -46.64 -22.28
N GLY A 680 26.72 -45.69 -22.73
CA GLY A 680 28.15 -45.88 -22.95
C GLY A 680 28.45 -46.71 -24.21
N ASP A 681 27.60 -46.59 -25.22
CA ASP A 681 27.81 -47.28 -26.50
C ASP A 681 29.04 -46.72 -27.25
N ALA A 682 29.66 -47.55 -28.09
CA ALA A 682 30.81 -47.14 -28.89
C ALA A 682 30.43 -46.03 -29.88
N GLU A 683 31.29 -45.03 -30.04
CA GLU A 683 31.01 -43.83 -30.84
C GLU A 683 30.64 -44.16 -32.29
N GLU A 684 31.29 -45.15 -32.92
CA GLU A 684 31.01 -45.56 -34.30
C GLU A 684 29.57 -46.05 -34.48
N SER A 685 28.98 -46.61 -33.43
CA SER A 685 27.59 -47.07 -33.42
C SER A 685 26.58 -45.93 -33.28
N LEU A 686 27.01 -44.78 -32.74
CA LEU A 686 26.16 -43.59 -32.54
C LEU A 686 26.11 -42.71 -33.80
N LEU A 687 27.16 -42.73 -34.63
CA LEU A 687 27.24 -41.89 -35.84
C LEU A 687 26.02 -41.99 -36.77
N PRO A 688 25.48 -43.18 -37.11
CA PRO A 688 24.29 -43.29 -37.95
C PRO A 688 23.04 -42.62 -37.34
N MET A 689 22.95 -42.57 -36.00
CA MET A 689 21.82 -41.97 -35.27
C MET A 689 21.83 -40.44 -35.31
N THR A 690 22.92 -39.82 -35.80
CA THR A 690 23.05 -38.35 -35.94
C THR A 690 22.48 -37.81 -37.27
N LYS A 691 21.78 -38.65 -38.04
CA LYS A 691 21.26 -38.35 -39.39
C LYS A 691 19.74 -38.23 -39.47
N GLY A 692 19.08 -38.11 -38.32
CA GLY A 692 17.62 -38.07 -38.18
C GLY A 692 17.05 -39.39 -37.65
N GLY A 693 15.98 -39.30 -36.87
CA GLY A 693 15.29 -40.42 -36.24
C GLY A 693 13.99 -40.81 -36.95
N PRO A 694 13.30 -41.86 -36.49
CA PRO A 694 11.89 -42.03 -36.78
C PRO A 694 11.06 -41.00 -36.01
N ALA A 695 10.03 -40.44 -36.66
CA ALA A 695 9.04 -39.55 -36.07
C ALA A 695 8.44 -40.11 -34.77
N GLN A 696 8.42 -39.28 -33.72
CA GLN A 696 7.86 -39.59 -32.40
C GLN A 696 6.45 -39.04 -32.24
N TRP A 697 6.11 -37.97 -32.96
CA TRP A 697 4.87 -37.22 -32.85
C TRP A 697 4.26 -36.96 -34.24
N PRO A 698 3.92 -38.01 -35.02
CA PRO A 698 3.53 -37.84 -36.43
C PRO A 698 2.19 -37.11 -36.65
N GLU A 699 1.41 -36.90 -35.59
CA GLU A 699 0.04 -36.38 -35.68
C GLU A 699 -0.01 -34.85 -35.81
N TRP A 700 -0.88 -34.37 -36.70
CA TRP A 700 -1.29 -32.97 -36.76
C TRP A 700 -2.67 -32.83 -36.12
N LEU A 701 -2.77 -32.01 -35.07
CA LEU A 701 -4.03 -31.66 -34.43
C LEU A 701 -4.68 -30.50 -35.18
N GLU A 702 -6.01 -30.41 -35.16
CA GLU A 702 -6.75 -29.32 -35.81
C GLU A 702 -7.63 -28.59 -34.80
N THR A 703 -7.62 -27.26 -34.85
CA THR A 703 -8.51 -26.39 -34.07
C THR A 703 -9.11 -25.32 -34.99
N LYS A 704 -10.11 -24.59 -34.46
CA LYS A 704 -10.74 -23.45 -35.12
C LYS A 704 -10.59 -22.20 -34.26
N GLY A 705 -10.25 -21.07 -34.87
CA GLY A 705 -10.16 -19.78 -34.18
C GLY A 705 -11.46 -18.99 -34.14
N GLU A 706 -11.44 -17.90 -33.39
CA GLU A 706 -12.53 -16.94 -33.23
C GLU A 706 -12.07 -15.56 -33.74
N ILE A 707 -12.90 -14.87 -34.51
CA ILE A 707 -12.57 -13.55 -35.06
C ILE A 707 -13.15 -12.45 -34.17
N GLY A 708 -12.31 -11.53 -33.73
CA GLY A 708 -12.68 -10.38 -32.90
C GLY A 708 -13.42 -9.30 -33.69
N SER A 709 -14.21 -8.51 -32.97
CA SER A 709 -15.05 -7.44 -33.54
C SER A 709 -14.90 -6.09 -32.84
N GLU A 710 -14.04 -6.03 -31.82
CA GLU A 710 -13.77 -4.85 -31.02
C GLU A 710 -13.12 -3.74 -31.86
N LYS A 711 -13.27 -2.50 -31.38
CA LYS A 711 -12.68 -1.31 -32.00
C LYS A 711 -12.00 -0.47 -30.92
N PRO A 712 -10.89 0.21 -31.24
CA PRO A 712 -10.23 0.24 -32.55
C PRO A 712 -9.29 -0.94 -32.83
N PHE A 713 -9.13 -1.84 -31.85
CA PHE A 713 -8.32 -3.05 -31.99
C PHE A 713 -9.18 -4.28 -31.77
N ALA A 714 -9.28 -5.13 -32.80
CA ALA A 714 -10.00 -6.40 -32.75
C ALA A 714 -9.05 -7.53 -32.36
N THR A 715 -9.46 -8.39 -31.42
CA THR A 715 -8.63 -9.51 -30.96
C THR A 715 -9.21 -10.84 -31.43
N ASP A 716 -8.52 -11.50 -32.36
CA ASP A 716 -8.84 -12.85 -32.80
C ASP A 716 -8.15 -13.89 -31.90
N THR A 717 -8.82 -15.01 -31.59
CA THR A 717 -8.26 -16.11 -30.80
C THR A 717 -7.89 -17.28 -31.70
N LEU A 718 -6.61 -17.68 -31.69
CA LEU A 718 -6.14 -18.92 -32.32
C LEU A 718 -6.20 -20.02 -31.25
N THR A 719 -7.27 -20.81 -31.26
CA THR A 719 -7.56 -21.81 -30.22
C THR A 719 -6.43 -22.84 -30.10
N LEU A 720 -5.80 -22.89 -28.93
CA LEU A 720 -4.75 -23.87 -28.60
C LEU A 720 -5.36 -25.26 -28.38
N PRO A 721 -4.66 -26.35 -28.75
CA PRO A 721 -5.11 -27.71 -28.50
C PRO A 721 -4.82 -28.12 -27.05
N PHE A 722 -5.53 -27.51 -26.09
CA PHE A 722 -5.39 -27.82 -24.66
C PHE A 722 -5.60 -29.32 -24.37
N GLU A 723 -6.53 -29.96 -25.08
CA GLU A 723 -6.63 -31.41 -25.14
C GLU A 723 -5.71 -31.94 -26.24
N ASN A 724 -4.65 -32.65 -25.85
CA ASN A 724 -3.67 -33.23 -26.77
C ASN A 724 -3.19 -34.60 -26.25
N PRO A 725 -2.75 -35.51 -27.15
CA PRO A 725 -2.39 -36.89 -26.80
C PRO A 725 -1.16 -37.01 -25.89
N TYR A 726 -0.45 -35.92 -25.65
CA TYR A 726 0.81 -35.92 -24.92
C TYR A 726 0.72 -35.27 -23.53
N GLY A 727 -0.44 -34.72 -23.17
CA GLY A 727 -0.62 -33.96 -21.93
C GLY A 727 0.22 -32.68 -21.86
N THR A 728 0.63 -32.09 -23.00
CA THR A 728 1.30 -30.78 -22.98
C THR A 728 0.37 -29.75 -22.37
N LEU A 729 0.92 -28.97 -21.44
CA LEU A 729 0.24 -27.80 -20.90
C LEU A 729 0.70 -26.58 -21.69
N PHE A 730 -0.21 -25.92 -22.39
CA PHE A 730 0.09 -24.80 -23.27
C PHE A 730 0.32 -23.50 -22.48
N PHE A 731 1.31 -23.48 -21.59
CA PHE A 731 1.83 -22.25 -20.97
C PHE A 731 2.77 -21.55 -21.97
N VAL A 732 2.20 -20.86 -22.97
CA VAL A 732 2.95 -20.38 -24.13
C VAL A 732 3.80 -19.16 -23.78
N THR A 733 5.11 -19.27 -23.99
CA THR A 733 6.10 -18.28 -23.56
C THR A 733 6.67 -17.43 -24.68
N ALA A 734 6.74 -17.98 -25.89
CA ALA A 734 7.34 -17.30 -27.04
C ALA A 734 6.78 -17.83 -28.37
N HIS A 735 6.89 -17.02 -29.41
CA HIS A 735 6.59 -17.40 -30.78
C HIS A 735 7.41 -16.59 -31.77
N ASP A 736 7.54 -17.10 -33.00
CA ASP A 736 8.00 -16.34 -34.17
C ASP A 736 7.41 -16.95 -35.46
N PHE A 737 7.58 -16.25 -36.58
CA PHE A 737 6.99 -16.61 -37.87
C PHE A 737 8.03 -17.07 -38.89
N PHE A 738 7.63 -18.05 -39.70
CA PHE A 738 8.29 -18.38 -40.96
C PHE A 738 7.84 -17.41 -42.06
N GLU A 739 8.59 -17.34 -43.16
CA GLU A 739 8.30 -16.44 -44.29
C GLU A 739 6.92 -16.69 -44.94
N ASP A 740 6.41 -17.92 -44.87
CA ASP A 740 5.10 -18.29 -45.42
C ASP A 740 3.92 -17.85 -44.55
N GLY A 741 4.17 -17.36 -43.33
CA GLY A 741 3.16 -16.97 -42.35
C GLY A 741 2.78 -18.09 -41.36
N SER A 742 3.33 -19.29 -41.49
CA SER A 742 3.28 -20.28 -40.42
C SER A 742 4.09 -19.83 -39.21
N ALA A 743 3.80 -20.36 -38.03
CA ALA A 743 4.46 -19.97 -36.79
C ALA A 743 5.10 -21.17 -36.08
N ALA A 744 6.09 -20.89 -35.24
CA ALA A 744 6.51 -21.79 -34.18
C ALA A 744 6.19 -21.13 -32.83
N ILE A 745 5.76 -21.93 -31.85
CA ILE A 745 5.52 -21.47 -30.48
C ILE A 745 6.27 -22.35 -29.47
N ALA A 746 6.70 -21.77 -28.36
CA ALA A 746 7.33 -22.47 -27.24
C ALA A 746 6.47 -22.41 -25.97
N THR A 747 6.59 -23.42 -25.12
CA THR A 747 5.89 -23.53 -23.83
C THR A 747 6.86 -23.54 -22.66
N MET A 748 6.45 -23.01 -21.50
CA MET A 748 7.23 -23.04 -20.25
C MET A 748 7.69 -24.46 -19.87
N THR A 749 6.91 -25.48 -20.25
CA THR A 749 7.15 -26.89 -19.96
C THR A 749 8.17 -27.57 -20.89
N GLY A 750 8.73 -26.84 -21.88
CA GLY A 750 9.88 -27.30 -22.66
C GLY A 750 9.59 -27.76 -24.09
N GLU A 751 8.39 -27.52 -24.61
CA GLU A 751 7.98 -27.91 -25.96
C GLU A 751 8.10 -26.78 -26.99
N VAL A 752 8.22 -27.17 -28.25
CA VAL A 752 8.02 -26.31 -29.43
C VAL A 752 6.98 -26.95 -30.34
N TRP A 753 6.05 -26.15 -30.85
CA TRP A 753 4.99 -26.58 -31.74
C TRP A 753 5.00 -25.76 -33.04
N LEU A 754 4.81 -26.43 -34.17
CA LEU A 754 4.52 -25.79 -35.45
C LEU A 754 3.03 -25.48 -35.55
N VAL A 755 2.72 -24.31 -36.12
CA VAL A 755 1.36 -23.81 -36.33
C VAL A 755 1.18 -23.43 -37.79
N ARG A 756 0.27 -24.10 -38.49
CA ARG A 756 -0.05 -23.85 -39.91
C ARG A 756 -1.53 -23.50 -40.08
N GLY A 757 -1.88 -22.86 -41.20
CA GLY A 757 -3.26 -22.48 -41.50
C GLY A 757 -3.73 -21.19 -40.82
N ILE A 758 -2.79 -20.30 -40.47
CA ILE A 758 -3.11 -18.97 -39.94
C ILE A 758 -3.52 -18.07 -41.11
N ASP A 759 -4.81 -17.81 -41.24
CA ASP A 759 -5.37 -16.93 -42.28
C ASP A 759 -6.38 -15.92 -41.69
N GLU A 760 -7.09 -15.20 -42.56
CA GLU A 760 -8.07 -14.19 -42.15
C GLU A 760 -9.33 -14.81 -41.51
N LYS A 761 -9.64 -16.08 -41.77
CA LYS A 761 -10.87 -16.74 -41.35
C LYS A 761 -10.70 -17.63 -40.11
N LEU A 762 -9.48 -18.14 -39.89
CA LEU A 762 -9.13 -19.06 -38.82
C LEU A 762 -10.01 -20.32 -38.76
N GLU A 763 -10.52 -20.79 -39.91
CA GLU A 763 -11.43 -21.94 -39.97
C GLU A 763 -10.73 -23.27 -39.67
N LYS A 764 -9.43 -23.38 -39.97
CA LYS A 764 -8.65 -24.61 -39.81
C LYS A 764 -7.18 -24.32 -39.47
N ILE A 765 -6.88 -24.32 -38.18
CA ILE A 765 -5.52 -24.15 -37.65
C ILE A 765 -4.96 -25.53 -37.33
N ARG A 766 -3.73 -25.83 -37.76
CA ARG A 766 -3.09 -27.13 -37.58
C ARG A 766 -1.87 -27.02 -36.68
N TRP A 767 -1.72 -27.96 -35.75
CA TRP A 767 -0.67 -27.97 -34.73
C TRP A 767 0.09 -29.29 -34.76
N LYS A 768 1.42 -29.24 -34.72
CA LYS A 768 2.26 -30.44 -34.54
C LYS A 768 3.40 -30.14 -33.58
N ARG A 769 3.66 -31.07 -32.65
CA ARG A 769 4.81 -30.97 -31.76
C ARG A 769 6.09 -31.16 -32.57
N PHE A 770 6.98 -30.18 -32.50
CA PHE A 770 8.26 -30.16 -33.22
C PHE A 770 9.42 -30.60 -32.33
N ALA A 771 9.41 -30.16 -31.07
CA ALA A 771 10.46 -30.47 -30.11
C ALA A 771 9.88 -30.57 -28.69
N THR A 772 10.55 -31.32 -27.82
CA THR A 772 10.35 -31.29 -26.36
C THR A 772 11.65 -31.51 -25.60
N GLY A 773 11.66 -31.21 -24.30
CA GLY A 773 12.79 -31.41 -23.37
C GLY A 773 13.69 -30.19 -23.18
N LEU A 774 13.28 -28.99 -23.66
CA LEU A 774 14.02 -27.74 -23.50
C LEU A 774 13.89 -27.17 -22.07
N HIS A 775 14.90 -26.45 -21.60
CA HIS A 775 14.91 -25.88 -20.25
C HIS A 775 14.19 -24.53 -20.19
N GLN A 776 12.90 -24.54 -19.84
CA GLN A 776 12.06 -23.33 -19.65
C GLN A 776 12.25 -22.30 -20.77
N PRO A 777 11.89 -22.64 -22.02
CA PRO A 777 12.14 -21.78 -23.15
C PRO A 777 11.31 -20.48 -23.01
N LEU A 778 11.98 -19.34 -22.92
CA LEU A 778 11.36 -18.03 -22.65
C LEU A 778 11.75 -16.97 -23.69
N GLY A 779 12.25 -17.42 -24.85
CA GLY A 779 12.50 -16.59 -26.01
C GLY A 779 12.61 -17.44 -27.27
N MET A 780 12.18 -16.90 -28.40
CA MET A 780 12.26 -17.57 -29.69
C MET A 780 12.56 -16.56 -30.80
N LYS A 781 13.35 -17.00 -31.79
CA LYS A 781 13.56 -16.30 -33.04
C LYS A 781 13.72 -17.29 -34.20
N ILE A 782 13.03 -17.06 -35.31
CA ILE A 782 13.28 -17.76 -36.57
C ILE A 782 14.24 -16.92 -37.39
N VAL A 783 15.36 -17.53 -37.79
CA VAL A 783 16.36 -16.87 -38.65
C VAL A 783 16.74 -17.81 -39.77
N ASP A 784 16.63 -17.33 -41.01
CA ASP A 784 16.89 -18.12 -42.23
C ASP A 784 16.09 -19.44 -42.25
N GLY A 785 14.83 -19.38 -41.81
CA GLY A 785 13.93 -20.54 -41.70
C GLY A 785 14.25 -21.52 -40.57
N GLN A 786 15.23 -21.21 -39.70
CA GLN A 786 15.64 -22.09 -38.59
C GLN A 786 15.14 -21.55 -37.24
N ILE A 787 14.53 -22.42 -36.44
CA ILE A 787 14.00 -22.06 -35.11
C ILE A 787 15.16 -22.00 -34.11
N HIS A 788 15.31 -20.85 -33.47
CA HIS A 788 16.21 -20.63 -32.33
C HIS A 788 15.39 -20.40 -31.07
N VAL A 789 15.71 -21.10 -29.99
CA VAL A 789 15.00 -21.04 -28.71
C VAL A 789 15.98 -20.72 -27.60
N LEU A 790 15.64 -19.72 -26.80
CA LEU A 790 16.36 -19.36 -25.59
C LEU A 790 15.78 -20.14 -24.41
N GLY A 791 16.55 -21.12 -23.91
CA GLY A 791 16.33 -21.72 -22.60
C GLY A 791 17.17 -21.02 -21.53
N ARG A 792 16.97 -21.40 -20.26
CA ARG A 792 17.80 -20.89 -19.16
C ARG A 792 19.26 -21.34 -19.25
N ASP A 793 19.53 -22.40 -19.99
CA ASP A 793 20.81 -23.06 -20.15
C ASP A 793 21.59 -22.63 -21.41
N GLN A 794 20.89 -22.41 -22.53
CA GLN A 794 21.51 -22.14 -23.83
C GLN A 794 20.53 -21.51 -24.85
N ILE A 795 21.10 -20.94 -25.92
CA ILE A 795 20.37 -20.72 -27.18
C ILE A 795 20.49 -22.01 -28.00
N THR A 796 19.36 -22.66 -28.25
CA THR A 796 19.25 -23.90 -29.02
C THR A 796 18.79 -23.59 -30.43
N ARG A 797 19.50 -24.06 -31.45
CA ARG A 797 19.00 -24.12 -32.84
C ARG A 797 18.46 -25.53 -33.10
N LEU A 798 17.19 -25.60 -33.51
CA LEU A 798 16.50 -26.86 -33.77
C LEU A 798 16.56 -27.20 -35.25
N HIS A 799 17.06 -28.39 -35.58
CA HIS A 799 17.14 -28.88 -36.96
C HIS A 799 16.27 -30.11 -37.14
N ASP A 800 15.46 -30.10 -38.20
CA ASP A 800 14.85 -31.28 -38.80
C ASP A 800 15.83 -31.81 -39.87
N LEU A 801 16.39 -32.99 -39.65
CA LEU A 801 17.44 -33.55 -40.51
C LEU A 801 16.87 -34.47 -41.61
N ASN A 802 15.62 -34.92 -41.47
CA ASN A 802 14.99 -35.92 -42.34
C ASN A 802 13.72 -35.40 -43.06
N GLY A 803 13.27 -34.18 -42.75
CA GLY A 803 12.11 -33.52 -43.34
C GLY A 803 10.77 -34.03 -42.83
N ASP A 804 10.70 -34.59 -41.62
CA ASP A 804 9.47 -35.16 -41.05
C ASP A 804 8.66 -34.18 -40.20
N ASP A 805 9.04 -32.90 -40.13
CA ASP A 805 8.48 -31.87 -39.25
C ASP A 805 8.73 -32.16 -37.75
N GLU A 806 9.87 -32.77 -37.38
CA GLU A 806 10.37 -32.92 -36.00
C GLU A 806 11.85 -32.53 -35.86
N ALA A 807 12.26 -32.03 -34.69
CA ALA A 807 13.65 -31.68 -34.42
C ALA A 807 14.47 -32.93 -34.07
N ASP A 808 15.49 -33.23 -34.88
CA ASP A 808 16.46 -34.30 -34.66
C ASP A 808 17.73 -33.82 -33.97
N TYR A 809 18.14 -32.57 -34.21
CA TYR A 809 19.36 -32.00 -33.64
C TYR A 809 19.08 -30.69 -32.91
N TYR A 810 19.41 -30.68 -31.63
CA TYR A 810 19.28 -29.57 -30.71
C TYR A 810 20.66 -28.96 -30.53
N GLU A 811 21.05 -28.14 -31.49
CA GLU A 811 22.38 -27.55 -31.50
C GLU A 811 22.51 -26.47 -30.43
N CYS A 812 23.57 -26.58 -29.61
CA CYS A 812 23.97 -25.51 -28.71
C CYS A 812 24.68 -24.40 -29.53
N VAL A 813 23.96 -23.33 -29.87
CA VAL A 813 24.57 -22.14 -30.50
C VAL A 813 25.52 -21.47 -29.52
N THR A 814 25.06 -21.32 -28.27
CA THR A 814 25.87 -20.85 -27.15
C THR A 814 25.18 -21.19 -25.84
N ASN A 815 25.96 -21.56 -24.83
CA ASN A 815 25.55 -21.75 -23.45
C ASN A 815 26.33 -20.80 -22.51
N ALA A 816 26.80 -19.66 -23.02
CA ALA A 816 27.69 -18.75 -22.30
C ALA A 816 27.00 -17.92 -21.21
N MET A 817 25.66 -17.83 -21.22
CA MET A 817 24.89 -17.14 -20.19
C MET A 817 24.98 -17.85 -18.82
N GLN A 818 24.81 -17.07 -17.76
CA GLN A 818 24.75 -17.58 -16.40
C GLN A 818 23.37 -18.16 -16.10
N THR A 819 23.32 -19.41 -15.65
CA THR A 819 22.10 -20.07 -15.18
C THR A 819 22.10 -20.14 -13.66
N SER A 820 21.05 -19.63 -13.02
CA SER A 820 20.90 -19.74 -11.57
C SER A 820 20.51 -21.16 -11.15
N PRO A 821 21.00 -21.68 -10.01
CA PRO A 821 20.45 -22.88 -9.37
C PRO A 821 19.06 -22.65 -8.74
N GLY A 822 18.62 -21.38 -8.66
CA GLY A 822 17.30 -20.97 -8.20
C GLY A 822 16.19 -21.17 -9.23
N GLY A 823 14.94 -21.14 -8.76
CA GLY A 823 13.76 -21.16 -9.63
C GLY A 823 13.24 -19.76 -10.01
N HIS A 824 13.64 -18.70 -9.31
CA HIS A 824 13.09 -17.34 -9.47
C HIS A 824 13.88 -16.43 -10.42
N ASP A 825 14.93 -16.95 -11.06
CA ASP A 825 15.83 -16.18 -11.92
C ASP A 825 15.72 -16.65 -13.38
N PHE A 826 14.94 -15.92 -14.16
CA PHE A 826 14.66 -16.24 -15.56
C PHE A 826 15.66 -15.62 -16.54
N VAL A 827 15.76 -16.23 -17.71
CA VAL A 827 16.47 -15.71 -18.89
C VAL A 827 15.44 -15.62 -20.01
N VAL A 828 15.12 -14.40 -20.44
CA VAL A 828 13.89 -14.09 -21.18
C VAL A 828 14.16 -13.23 -22.40
N GLY A 829 13.29 -13.37 -23.41
CA GLY A 829 13.31 -12.58 -24.63
C GLY A 829 14.50 -12.94 -25.52
N LEU A 830 14.25 -13.26 -26.79
CA LEU A 830 15.32 -13.51 -27.76
C LEU A 830 15.10 -12.60 -28.96
N GLU A 831 16.03 -11.69 -29.17
CA GLU A 831 16.08 -10.84 -30.37
C GLU A 831 17.41 -10.97 -31.09
N ARG A 832 17.40 -10.63 -32.37
CA ARG A 832 18.58 -10.58 -33.21
C ARG A 832 18.58 -9.34 -34.07
N ASP A 833 19.69 -8.61 -34.09
CA ASP A 833 19.85 -7.46 -34.98
C ASP A 833 20.30 -7.88 -36.39
N LYS A 834 20.38 -6.90 -37.31
CA LYS A 834 20.86 -7.10 -38.69
C LYS A 834 22.36 -7.42 -38.79
N ALA A 835 23.15 -7.13 -37.76
CA ALA A 835 24.58 -7.49 -37.71
C ALA A 835 24.80 -8.95 -37.30
N GLY A 836 23.74 -9.59 -36.79
CA GLY A 836 23.70 -10.98 -36.36
C GLY A 836 23.93 -11.18 -34.87
N ASN A 837 23.93 -10.11 -34.07
CA ASN A 837 24.10 -10.16 -32.62
C ASN A 837 22.81 -10.64 -31.95
N TRP A 838 22.94 -11.47 -30.92
CA TRP A 838 21.83 -11.94 -30.11
C TRP A 838 21.63 -11.07 -28.88
N TYR A 839 20.38 -10.86 -28.50
CA TYR A 839 19.99 -10.10 -27.31
C TYR A 839 19.00 -10.88 -26.47
N PHE A 840 19.18 -10.83 -25.16
CA PHE A 840 18.28 -11.41 -24.16
C PHE A 840 18.43 -10.69 -22.82
N VAL A 841 17.53 -10.94 -21.88
CA VAL A 841 17.61 -10.37 -20.54
C VAL A 841 17.73 -11.50 -19.52
N SER A 842 18.67 -11.37 -18.59
CA SER A 842 18.88 -12.29 -17.48
C SER A 842 18.59 -11.57 -16.18
N GLY A 843 17.81 -12.17 -15.28
CA GLY A 843 17.57 -11.60 -13.95
C GLY A 843 18.85 -11.40 -13.12
N ASN A 844 19.89 -12.22 -13.37
CA ASN A 844 21.17 -12.13 -12.64
C ASN A 844 22.17 -11.16 -13.27
N GLN A 845 22.18 -11.07 -14.61
CA GLN A 845 23.20 -10.29 -15.33
C GLN A 845 22.67 -8.94 -15.82
N GLY A 846 21.39 -8.85 -16.19
CA GLY A 846 20.77 -7.71 -16.85
C GLY A 846 20.56 -7.94 -18.35
N LEU A 847 20.52 -6.85 -19.12
CA LEU A 847 20.37 -6.89 -20.58
C LEU A 847 21.69 -7.33 -21.21
N CYS A 848 21.67 -8.40 -21.99
CA CYS A 848 22.85 -9.06 -22.52
C CYS A 848 22.89 -9.01 -24.06
N ARG A 849 24.10 -8.89 -24.61
CA ARG A 849 24.43 -9.05 -26.03
C ARG A 849 25.42 -10.19 -26.21
N ILE A 850 25.23 -11.02 -27.24
CA ILE A 850 26.24 -11.98 -27.71
C ILE A 850 26.56 -11.68 -29.16
N GLY A 851 27.81 -11.26 -29.40
CA GLY A 851 28.35 -10.99 -30.72
C GLY A 851 28.96 -12.23 -31.39
N ARG A 852 29.69 -12.01 -32.49
CA ARG A 852 30.35 -13.08 -33.25
C ARG A 852 31.47 -13.80 -32.49
N ASP A 853 32.03 -13.17 -31.46
CA ASP A 853 33.05 -13.76 -30.60
C ASP A 853 32.46 -14.75 -29.56
N GLY A 854 31.13 -14.85 -29.48
CA GLY A 854 30.41 -15.76 -28.60
C GLY A 854 30.41 -15.37 -27.13
N ARG A 855 30.94 -14.19 -26.77
CA ARG A 855 31.00 -13.72 -25.38
C ARG A 855 29.72 -12.98 -25.00
N VAL A 856 29.33 -13.10 -23.73
CA VAL A 856 28.24 -12.33 -23.16
C VAL A 856 28.77 -10.96 -22.73
N GLU A 857 28.17 -9.91 -23.28
CA GLU A 857 28.37 -8.52 -22.89
C GLU A 857 27.12 -8.02 -22.18
N VAL A 858 27.28 -7.43 -20.99
CA VAL A 858 26.17 -6.87 -20.20
C VAL A 858 26.02 -5.38 -20.54
N LEU A 859 24.92 -5.03 -21.21
CA LEU A 859 24.65 -3.67 -21.70
C LEU A 859 23.99 -2.77 -20.65
N ALA A 860 23.22 -3.32 -19.72
CA ALA A 860 22.58 -2.58 -18.63
C ALA A 860 22.16 -3.51 -17.49
N THR A 861 21.98 -2.95 -16.29
CA THR A 861 21.64 -3.69 -15.05
C THR A 861 20.51 -3.02 -14.28
N GLY A 862 20.10 -3.61 -13.15
CA GLY A 862 19.10 -3.00 -12.26
C GLY A 862 17.65 -3.26 -12.68
N PHE A 863 17.38 -4.40 -13.32
CA PHE A 863 16.03 -4.84 -13.67
C PHE A 863 15.56 -5.90 -12.68
N ARG A 864 14.46 -5.64 -11.97
CA ARG A 864 13.89 -6.61 -11.02
C ARG A 864 12.95 -7.56 -11.74
N ASN A 865 13.27 -8.86 -11.73
CA ASN A 865 12.50 -9.92 -12.39
C ASN A 865 12.10 -9.55 -13.84
N PRO A 866 13.06 -9.17 -14.70
CA PRO A 866 12.74 -8.71 -16.04
C PRO A 866 11.99 -9.78 -16.81
N ASN A 867 10.99 -9.35 -17.59
CA ASN A 867 10.13 -10.24 -18.33
C ASN A 867 9.95 -9.74 -19.76
N GLY A 868 10.67 -10.36 -20.69
CA GLY A 868 10.63 -10.01 -22.11
C GLY A 868 11.64 -8.94 -22.56
N LEU A 869 11.73 -8.80 -23.88
CA LEU A 869 12.66 -7.94 -24.59
C LEU A 869 11.98 -7.39 -25.85
N GLY A 870 12.23 -6.13 -26.18
CA GLY A 870 11.92 -5.54 -27.48
C GLY A 870 13.16 -4.93 -28.13
N ILE A 871 13.20 -4.94 -29.46
CA ILE A 871 14.22 -4.26 -30.26
C ILE A 871 13.54 -3.39 -31.32
N SER A 872 14.01 -2.16 -31.52
CA SER A 872 13.49 -1.28 -32.57
C SER A 872 13.90 -1.77 -33.97
N ASN A 873 13.13 -1.40 -34.99
CA ASN A 873 13.35 -1.85 -36.39
C ASN A 873 14.74 -1.48 -36.95
N ASP A 874 15.32 -0.39 -36.44
CA ASP A 874 16.67 0.08 -36.77
C ASP A 874 17.76 -0.53 -35.88
N GLY A 875 17.40 -1.29 -34.84
CA GLY A 875 18.30 -1.90 -33.87
C GLY A 875 18.90 -0.93 -32.85
N ARG A 876 18.46 0.34 -32.82
CA ARG A 876 19.02 1.38 -31.95
C ARG A 876 18.57 1.25 -30.49
N PHE A 877 17.32 0.87 -30.28
CA PHE A 877 16.69 0.81 -28.96
C PHE A 877 16.40 -0.63 -28.56
N LEU A 878 16.77 -0.97 -27.33
CA LEU A 878 16.40 -2.19 -26.65
C LEU A 878 15.49 -1.82 -25.47
N THR A 879 14.39 -2.55 -25.29
CA THR A 879 13.49 -2.33 -24.16
C THR A 879 13.30 -3.60 -23.36
N THR A 880 13.13 -3.47 -22.06
CA THR A 880 12.69 -4.55 -21.18
C THR A 880 11.78 -3.99 -20.11
N SER A 881 11.19 -4.85 -19.32
CA SER A 881 10.34 -4.46 -18.19
C SER A 881 10.90 -4.96 -16.86
N GLY A 882 10.30 -4.52 -15.76
CA GLY A 882 10.62 -5.02 -14.42
C GLY A 882 9.42 -4.87 -13.50
N GLN A 883 9.41 -5.70 -12.47
CA GLN A 883 8.28 -5.87 -11.56
C GLN A 883 8.49 -5.08 -10.27
N GLU A 884 7.43 -4.43 -9.80
CA GLU A 884 7.41 -3.74 -8.50
C GLU A 884 8.02 -4.59 -7.38
N GLY A 885 8.84 -3.97 -6.54
CA GLY A 885 9.43 -4.58 -5.36
C GLY A 885 10.56 -3.74 -4.78
N ASP A 886 11.53 -4.40 -4.14
CA ASP A 886 12.68 -3.73 -3.54
C ASP A 886 13.45 -2.91 -4.60
N TRP A 887 13.70 -1.64 -4.29
CA TRP A 887 14.35 -0.69 -5.18
C TRP A 887 13.69 -0.56 -6.56
N THR A 888 12.42 -0.96 -6.68
CA THR A 888 11.63 -0.90 -7.91
C THR A 888 10.24 -0.38 -7.54
N PRO A 889 10.02 0.95 -7.53
CA PRO A 889 8.86 1.56 -6.88
C PRO A 889 7.52 1.14 -7.47
N ALA A 890 7.49 0.91 -8.78
CA ALA A 890 6.34 0.43 -9.53
C ALA A 890 6.85 -0.42 -10.71
N THR A 891 5.96 -1.24 -11.28
CA THR A 891 6.20 -1.93 -12.55
C THR A 891 6.65 -0.91 -13.61
N SER A 892 7.68 -1.22 -14.38
CA SER A 892 8.33 -0.23 -15.25
C SER A 892 8.72 -0.79 -16.61
N VAL A 893 8.75 0.09 -17.61
CA VAL A 893 9.40 -0.14 -18.91
C VAL A 893 10.72 0.63 -18.93
N PHE A 894 11.79 -0.06 -19.31
CA PHE A 894 13.14 0.47 -19.41
C PHE A 894 13.57 0.53 -20.87
N GLN A 895 14.41 1.51 -21.21
CA GLN A 895 14.97 1.66 -22.55
C GLN A 895 16.48 1.86 -22.49
N VAL A 896 17.20 1.04 -23.25
CA VAL A 896 18.63 1.18 -23.52
C VAL A 896 18.80 1.62 -24.96
N GLU A 897 19.44 2.76 -25.15
CA GLU A 897 19.84 3.29 -26.44
C GLU A 897 21.33 2.99 -26.67
N LEU A 898 21.63 2.16 -27.65
CA LEU A 898 22.99 1.71 -27.94
C LEU A 898 23.92 2.90 -28.24
N GLY A 899 25.10 2.92 -27.63
CA GLY A 899 26.06 4.03 -27.74
C GLY A 899 25.72 5.28 -26.96
N VAL A 900 24.57 5.33 -26.25
CA VAL A 900 24.15 6.50 -25.46
C VAL A 900 24.15 6.20 -23.97
N ASN A 901 23.44 5.15 -23.53
CA ASN A 901 23.35 4.78 -22.11
C ASN A 901 23.67 3.30 -21.83
N GLU A 902 24.57 2.71 -22.63
CA GLU A 902 25.21 1.44 -22.28
C GLU A 902 25.96 1.57 -20.94
N GLY A 903 25.83 0.56 -20.08
CA GLY A 903 26.32 0.56 -18.70
C GLY A 903 25.32 1.10 -17.66
N ALA A 904 24.15 1.58 -18.10
CA ALA A 904 23.12 2.11 -17.20
C ALA A 904 22.68 1.10 -16.12
N HIS A 905 22.25 1.63 -14.99
CA HIS A 905 21.69 0.89 -13.87
C HIS A 905 20.33 1.45 -13.50
N PHE A 906 19.26 0.66 -13.63
CA PHE A 906 17.87 1.12 -13.48
C PHE A 906 17.29 0.97 -12.06
N GLY A 907 18.10 0.55 -11.09
CA GLY A 907 17.81 0.73 -9.67
C GLY A 907 17.59 -0.54 -8.85
N ALA A 908 17.21 -1.68 -9.44
CA ALA A 908 17.04 -2.92 -8.68
C ALA A 908 18.36 -3.35 -8.01
N GLY A 909 18.31 -3.70 -6.71
CA GLY A 909 19.50 -3.96 -5.89
C GLY A 909 20.09 -2.71 -5.22
N GLY A 910 19.48 -1.54 -5.41
CA GLY A 910 19.85 -0.29 -4.76
C GLY A 910 20.82 0.57 -5.58
N PRO A 911 21.19 1.76 -5.05
CA PRO A 911 22.12 2.67 -5.73
C PRO A 911 23.45 1.97 -6.05
N LYS A 912 23.93 2.14 -7.27
CA LYS A 912 25.20 1.56 -7.72
C LYS A 912 26.28 2.63 -7.72
N ASP A 913 27.40 2.36 -7.03
CA ASP A 913 28.54 3.28 -6.90
C ASP A 913 28.15 4.68 -6.38
N GLY A 914 27.08 4.75 -5.56
CA GLY A 914 26.55 6.01 -5.01
C GLY A 914 25.75 6.86 -6.00
N ASN A 915 25.56 6.41 -7.25
CA ASN A 915 24.82 7.13 -8.27
C ASN A 915 23.32 6.83 -8.22
N ALA A 916 22.53 7.81 -8.66
CA ALA A 916 21.10 7.62 -8.88
C ALA A 916 20.82 6.62 -10.01
N PRO A 917 19.71 5.86 -9.96
CA PRO A 917 19.34 5.00 -11.06
C PRO A 917 19.03 5.82 -12.31
N GLU A 918 19.26 5.20 -13.47
CA GLU A 918 18.81 5.73 -14.75
C GLU A 918 17.28 5.85 -14.74
N PRO A 919 16.71 7.00 -15.17
CA PRO A 919 15.27 7.17 -15.27
C PRO A 919 14.64 6.12 -16.19
N VAL A 920 13.50 5.57 -15.77
CA VAL A 920 12.73 4.61 -16.56
C VAL A 920 12.06 5.30 -17.75
N LEU A 921 11.72 4.56 -18.81
CA LEU A 921 10.93 5.12 -19.92
C LEU A 921 9.50 5.42 -19.46
N LEU A 922 8.92 4.49 -18.68
CA LEU A 922 7.54 4.56 -18.21
C LEU A 922 7.37 3.78 -16.91
N TYR A 923 6.72 4.38 -15.91
CA TYR A 923 6.08 3.66 -14.82
C TYR A 923 4.68 3.23 -15.25
N MET A 924 4.33 2.00 -14.93
CA MET A 924 2.97 1.49 -15.06
C MET A 924 2.30 1.52 -13.69
N PRO A 925 1.17 2.24 -13.53
CA PRO A 925 0.42 2.22 -12.29
C PRO A 925 -0.05 0.80 -11.99
N ARG A 926 0.09 0.40 -10.73
CA ARG A 926 -0.15 -0.98 -10.31
C ARG A 926 -1.58 -1.47 -10.54
N GLY A 927 -2.57 -0.57 -10.45
CA GLY A 927 -3.96 -0.90 -10.75
C GLY A 927 -4.21 -1.24 -12.22
N GLU A 928 -3.34 -0.80 -13.11
CA GLU A 928 -3.39 -1.07 -14.55
C GLU A 928 -2.47 -2.23 -14.94
N ASP A 929 -1.25 -2.26 -14.41
CA ASP A 929 -0.31 -3.36 -14.61
C ASP A 929 0.49 -3.71 -13.35
N ASN A 930 0.12 -4.83 -12.73
CA ASN A 930 0.80 -5.37 -11.57
C ASN A 930 1.98 -6.29 -11.93
N SER A 931 2.12 -6.68 -13.20
CA SER A 931 3.23 -7.53 -13.67
C SER A 931 3.42 -7.40 -15.17
N ALA A 932 4.49 -6.72 -15.58
CA ALA A 932 4.81 -6.44 -16.98
C ALA A 932 5.43 -7.64 -17.69
N SER A 933 5.36 -7.63 -19.02
CA SER A 933 6.06 -8.57 -19.90
C SER A 933 6.68 -7.86 -21.12
N SER A 934 6.84 -8.54 -22.26
CA SER A 934 7.60 -8.07 -23.43
C SER A 934 7.03 -6.81 -24.10
N GLN A 935 7.84 -6.23 -24.98
CA GLN A 935 7.45 -5.11 -25.84
C GLN A 935 7.70 -5.44 -27.31
N ALA A 936 6.86 -4.91 -28.20
CA ALA A 936 7.05 -4.97 -29.64
C ALA A 936 6.93 -3.58 -30.25
N PHE A 937 7.98 -3.13 -30.93
CA PHE A 937 7.93 -1.89 -31.69
C PHE A 937 6.94 -2.01 -32.85
N VAL A 938 6.15 -0.96 -33.07
CA VAL A 938 5.18 -0.92 -34.17
C VAL A 938 5.93 -1.05 -35.48
N SER A 939 5.58 -2.08 -36.25
CA SER A 939 6.26 -2.42 -37.51
C SER A 939 5.32 -2.99 -38.59
N GLY A 940 4.11 -3.39 -38.23
CA GLY A 940 3.11 -3.86 -39.19
C GLY A 940 2.55 -2.72 -40.04
N GLU A 941 2.44 -2.92 -41.36
CA GLU A 941 1.96 -1.88 -42.29
C GLU A 941 0.53 -1.40 -41.95
N ALA A 942 -0.33 -2.30 -41.44
CA ALA A 942 -1.68 -1.93 -40.98
C ALA A 942 -1.67 -0.97 -39.77
N TRP A 943 -0.59 -0.93 -38.99
CA TRP A 943 -0.43 -0.10 -37.79
C TRP A 943 0.41 1.15 -38.04
N LYS A 944 0.81 1.41 -39.29
CA LYS A 944 1.75 2.48 -39.65
C LYS A 944 1.33 3.87 -39.18
N SER A 945 0.04 4.16 -39.14
CA SER A 945 -0.48 5.44 -38.61
C SER A 945 -0.19 5.62 -37.11
N LEU A 946 0.12 4.54 -36.40
CA LEU A 946 0.41 4.52 -34.96
C LEU A 946 1.92 4.48 -34.66
N GLU A 947 2.78 4.48 -35.68
CA GLU A 947 4.24 4.37 -35.51
C GLU A 947 4.83 5.51 -34.68
N GLY A 948 4.31 6.74 -34.81
CA GLY A 948 4.74 7.89 -34.02
C GLY A 948 6.26 8.06 -34.01
N ASN A 949 6.83 8.31 -32.82
CA ASN A 949 8.29 8.37 -32.62
C ASN A 949 8.85 6.97 -32.30
N GLY A 950 8.51 5.97 -33.12
CA GLY A 950 8.83 4.56 -32.87
C GLY A 950 8.10 4.00 -31.64
N ASN A 951 6.80 4.24 -31.57
CA ASN A 951 5.92 3.72 -30.55
C ASN A 951 6.01 2.19 -30.48
N LEU A 952 5.67 1.65 -29.31
CA LEU A 952 5.73 0.21 -29.05
C LEU A 952 4.45 -0.25 -28.37
N VAL A 953 4.17 -1.54 -28.46
CA VAL A 953 3.16 -2.21 -27.64
C VAL A 953 3.84 -2.84 -26.44
N HIS A 954 3.33 -2.58 -25.25
CA HIS A 954 3.74 -3.17 -23.99
C HIS A 954 2.70 -4.19 -23.52
N LEU A 955 3.14 -5.36 -23.06
CA LEU A 955 2.26 -6.39 -22.54
C LEU A 955 2.20 -6.37 -21.01
N SER A 956 0.99 -6.44 -20.48
CA SER A 956 0.72 -6.69 -19.06
C SER A 956 0.40 -8.18 -18.88
N SER A 957 1.35 -8.93 -18.33
CA SER A 957 1.14 -10.33 -17.95
C SER A 957 0.12 -10.43 -16.82
N GLY A 958 0.27 -9.59 -15.80
CA GLY A 958 -0.56 -9.63 -14.60
C GLY A 958 -2.01 -9.27 -14.88
N GLY A 959 -2.23 -8.21 -15.66
CA GLY A 959 -3.55 -7.70 -15.99
C GLY A 959 -4.24 -8.40 -17.16
N GLY A 960 -3.50 -9.15 -17.99
CA GLY A 960 -3.99 -9.80 -19.20
C GLY A 960 -4.35 -8.80 -20.30
N SER A 961 -3.54 -7.77 -20.50
CA SER A 961 -3.84 -6.66 -21.42
C SER A 961 -2.59 -6.16 -22.18
N ALA A 962 -2.79 -5.29 -23.17
CA ALA A 962 -1.71 -4.65 -23.91
C ALA A 962 -1.91 -3.13 -23.94
N TRP A 963 -0.81 -2.41 -24.13
CA TRP A 963 -0.76 -0.95 -24.04
C TRP A 963 0.04 -0.38 -25.21
N LEU A 964 -0.53 0.58 -25.93
CA LEU A 964 0.21 1.39 -26.89
C LEU A 964 1.02 2.43 -26.12
N VAL A 965 2.34 2.31 -26.16
CA VAL A 965 3.30 3.22 -25.53
C VAL A 965 3.82 4.19 -26.59
N MET A 966 3.42 5.44 -26.43
CA MET A 966 3.89 6.57 -27.21
C MET A 966 5.16 7.15 -26.57
N ARG A 967 6.12 7.60 -27.38
CA ARG A 967 7.41 8.11 -26.89
C ARG A 967 7.64 9.59 -27.24
N GLU A 968 8.26 10.30 -26.32
CA GLU A 968 8.70 11.68 -26.46
C GLU A 968 10.17 11.81 -26.04
N GLN A 969 10.95 12.64 -26.74
CA GLN A 969 12.29 13.04 -26.29
C GLN A 969 12.31 14.54 -26.02
N VAL A 970 12.58 14.92 -24.77
CA VAL A 970 12.65 16.31 -24.31
C VAL A 970 14.02 16.57 -23.71
N LYS A 971 14.75 17.57 -24.22
CA LYS A 971 16.12 17.92 -23.76
C LYS A 971 17.08 16.71 -23.70
N GLY A 972 16.96 15.79 -24.67
CA GLY A 972 17.74 14.55 -24.74
C GLY A 972 17.24 13.41 -23.85
N ARG A 973 16.23 13.62 -23.00
CA ARG A 973 15.64 12.61 -22.13
C ARG A 973 14.42 11.96 -22.77
N TRP A 974 14.42 10.63 -22.83
CA TRP A 974 13.27 9.85 -23.26
C TRP A 974 12.25 9.70 -22.12
N GLN A 975 10.98 9.81 -22.47
CA GLN A 975 9.83 9.60 -21.59
C GLN A 975 8.63 9.11 -22.42
N ALA A 976 7.60 8.59 -21.77
CA ALA A 976 6.51 7.94 -22.49
C ALA A 976 5.13 8.10 -21.85
N ALA A 977 4.13 7.82 -22.68
CA ALA A 977 2.72 7.77 -22.34
C ALA A 977 2.13 6.44 -22.79
N ALA A 978 1.30 5.78 -21.97
CA ALA A 978 0.63 4.55 -22.33
C ALA A 978 -0.89 4.71 -22.40
N MET A 979 -1.49 4.09 -23.42
CA MET A 979 -2.94 3.93 -23.59
C MET A 979 -3.25 2.44 -23.73
N LYS A 980 -4.28 1.95 -23.02
CA LYS A 980 -4.71 0.56 -23.13
C LYS A 980 -5.26 0.27 -24.53
N ILE A 981 -4.89 -0.89 -25.08
CA ILE A 981 -5.45 -1.45 -26.31
C ILE A 981 -6.77 -2.15 -25.96
N SER A 982 -7.79 -2.05 -26.82
CA SER A 982 -9.08 -2.69 -26.59
C SER A 982 -8.98 -4.23 -26.63
N GLY A 983 -9.69 -4.88 -25.71
CA GLY A 983 -9.69 -6.34 -25.54
C GLY A 983 -8.80 -6.83 -24.41
N ASN A 984 -9.05 -8.05 -23.95
CA ASN A 984 -8.25 -8.76 -22.97
C ASN A 984 -7.72 -10.06 -23.58
N PHE A 985 -6.60 -10.53 -23.05
CA PHE A 985 -6.04 -11.82 -23.43
C PHE A 985 -6.59 -12.94 -22.56
N ASP A 986 -6.70 -14.14 -23.14
CA ASP A 986 -7.20 -15.34 -22.43
C ASP A 986 -6.20 -15.84 -21.36
N SER A 987 -4.94 -15.41 -21.46
CA SER A 987 -3.86 -15.72 -20.51
C SER A 987 -2.91 -14.54 -20.32
N GLY A 988 -1.96 -14.63 -19.37
CA GLY A 988 -1.01 -13.57 -19.05
C GLY A 988 -0.10 -13.26 -20.23
N ALA A 989 -0.33 -12.11 -20.88
CA ALA A 989 0.35 -11.73 -22.11
C ALA A 989 1.87 -11.68 -21.92
N GLN A 990 2.59 -12.48 -22.70
CA GLN A 990 4.01 -12.78 -22.48
C GLN A 990 4.92 -12.36 -23.63
N CYS A 991 4.61 -12.77 -24.86
CA CYS A 991 5.43 -12.45 -26.04
C CYS A 991 4.58 -11.77 -27.11
N ALA A 992 5.10 -10.68 -27.68
CA ALA A 992 4.49 -9.94 -28.78
C ALA A 992 5.41 -9.91 -30.01
N ARG A 993 4.82 -10.15 -31.19
CA ARG A 993 5.49 -10.04 -32.50
C ARG A 993 4.54 -9.49 -33.55
N PHE A 994 5.02 -8.61 -34.42
CA PHE A 994 4.29 -8.28 -35.65
C PHE A 994 4.59 -9.34 -36.72
N SER A 995 3.54 -9.85 -37.35
CA SER A 995 3.70 -10.78 -38.47
C SER A 995 4.07 -10.01 -39.73
N GLY A 996 5.13 -10.47 -40.43
CA GLY A 996 5.50 -9.93 -41.73
C GLY A 996 4.50 -10.26 -42.84
N LYS A 997 3.55 -11.17 -42.59
CA LYS A 997 2.58 -11.64 -43.60
C LYS A 997 1.33 -10.77 -43.67
N ASP A 998 0.69 -10.50 -42.54
CA ASP A 998 -0.56 -9.73 -42.46
C ASP A 998 -0.40 -8.39 -41.72
N GLY A 999 0.78 -8.12 -41.14
CA GLY A 999 1.06 -6.88 -40.42
C GLY A 999 0.32 -6.75 -39.09
N ALA A 1000 -0.35 -7.81 -38.61
CA ALA A 1000 -1.03 -7.80 -37.32
C ALA A 1000 -0.05 -8.10 -36.17
N LEU A 1001 -0.42 -7.68 -34.97
CA LEU A 1001 0.30 -8.03 -33.75
C LEU A 1001 -0.19 -9.39 -33.26
N TYR A 1002 0.72 -10.31 -32.99
CA TYR A 1002 0.41 -11.59 -32.35
C TYR A 1002 0.95 -11.61 -30.93
N VAL A 1003 0.15 -12.15 -30.03
CA VAL A 1003 0.43 -12.22 -28.60
C VAL A 1003 0.26 -13.65 -28.14
N THR A 1004 1.29 -14.18 -27.48
CA THR A 1004 1.20 -15.42 -26.71
C THR A 1004 1.29 -15.13 -25.23
N GLY A 1005 0.67 -15.98 -24.41
CA GLY A 1005 0.66 -15.79 -22.96
C GLY A 1005 0.60 -17.09 -22.19
N LEU A 1006 0.85 -16.97 -20.89
CA LEU A 1006 0.76 -18.05 -19.91
C LEU A 1006 0.18 -17.59 -18.58
N GLN A 1007 -0.51 -18.50 -17.89
CA GLN A 1007 -0.85 -18.34 -16.49
C GLN A 1007 0.36 -18.71 -15.63
N GLY A 1008 0.53 -18.01 -14.52
CA GLY A 1008 1.64 -18.23 -13.60
C GLY A 1008 1.64 -17.21 -12.47
N TRP A 1009 2.72 -16.44 -12.35
CA TRP A 1009 2.93 -15.49 -11.25
C TRP A 1009 1.92 -14.33 -11.29
N GLY A 1010 1.06 -14.22 -10.27
CA GLY A 1010 0.26 -13.02 -10.00
C GLY A 1010 -0.61 -12.53 -11.16
N THR A 1011 -1.19 -13.45 -11.94
CA THR A 1011 -1.86 -13.17 -13.21
C THR A 1011 -3.37 -13.36 -13.13
N TYR A 1012 -4.14 -12.38 -13.57
CA TYR A 1012 -5.61 -12.30 -13.44
C TYR A 1012 -6.36 -12.78 -14.70
N THR A 1013 -5.83 -13.81 -15.35
CA THR A 1013 -6.40 -14.43 -16.56
C THR A 1013 -6.73 -15.90 -16.31
N PRO A 1014 -7.75 -16.46 -17.00
CA PRO A 1014 -8.30 -17.76 -16.63
C PRO A 1014 -7.62 -18.98 -17.26
N LEU A 1015 -6.94 -18.85 -18.42
CA LEU A 1015 -6.42 -20.03 -19.14
C LEU A 1015 -4.91 -20.21 -18.98
N ASP A 1016 -4.45 -21.47 -19.06
CA ASP A 1016 -3.03 -21.86 -18.98
C ASP A 1016 -2.14 -21.09 -19.97
N GLY A 1017 -2.65 -20.78 -21.17
CA GLY A 1017 -1.99 -19.91 -22.13
C GLY A 1017 -2.90 -19.41 -23.25
N CYS A 1018 -2.34 -18.59 -24.13
CA CYS A 1018 -3.08 -18.06 -25.29
C CYS A 1018 -2.18 -17.88 -26.51
N PHE A 1019 -2.80 -17.85 -27.70
CA PHE A 1019 -2.21 -17.32 -28.93
C PHE A 1019 -3.28 -16.49 -29.64
N GLN A 1020 -3.10 -15.17 -29.71
CA GLN A 1020 -4.13 -14.24 -30.15
C GLN A 1020 -3.55 -13.21 -31.12
N ARG A 1021 -4.35 -12.81 -32.12
CA ARG A 1021 -3.99 -11.82 -33.13
C ARG A 1021 -4.76 -10.54 -32.90
N VAL A 1022 -4.06 -9.42 -32.72
CA VAL A 1022 -4.63 -8.08 -32.56
C VAL A 1022 -4.49 -7.31 -33.88
N ARG A 1023 -5.64 -6.90 -34.45
CA ARG A 1023 -5.73 -6.13 -35.70
C ARG A 1023 -6.16 -4.70 -35.40
N PHE A 1024 -5.43 -3.72 -35.93
CA PHE A 1024 -5.90 -2.33 -35.92
C PHE A 1024 -6.95 -2.14 -37.03
N VAL A 1025 -8.21 -1.94 -36.62
CA VAL A 1025 -9.37 -1.83 -37.52
C VAL A 1025 -9.96 -0.42 -37.53
N GLY A 1026 -9.45 0.48 -36.69
CA GLY A 1026 -9.87 1.88 -36.61
C GLY A 1026 -11.31 2.06 -36.10
N GLY A 1027 -11.93 3.17 -36.47
CA GLY A 1027 -13.30 3.52 -36.11
C GLY A 1027 -13.45 4.46 -34.90
N MET A 1028 -12.41 4.66 -34.10
CA MET A 1028 -12.31 5.73 -33.10
C MET A 1028 -10.90 6.33 -33.07
N PRO A 1029 -10.72 7.64 -32.83
CA PRO A 1029 -9.40 8.27 -32.81
C PRO A 1029 -8.46 7.60 -31.82
N VAL A 1030 -7.24 7.26 -32.22
CA VAL A 1030 -6.21 6.64 -31.38
C VAL A 1030 -5.05 7.62 -31.22
N PRO A 1031 -4.62 7.92 -29.98
CA PRO A 1031 -3.40 8.64 -29.71
C PRO A 1031 -2.17 8.02 -30.39
N THR A 1032 -1.39 8.84 -31.09
CA THR A 1032 -0.18 8.46 -31.83
C THR A 1032 1.08 9.11 -31.27
N GLY A 1033 0.93 10.12 -30.43
CA GLY A 1033 2.03 10.83 -29.79
C GLY A 1033 1.52 11.85 -28.80
N PHE A 1034 2.43 12.33 -27.95
CA PHE A 1034 2.16 13.40 -27.01
C PHE A 1034 3.35 14.35 -26.94
N GLU A 1035 3.11 15.57 -26.47
CA GLU A 1035 4.15 16.49 -26.06
C GLU A 1035 3.85 17.08 -24.70
N THR A 1036 4.83 17.06 -23.81
CA THR A 1036 4.73 17.67 -22.49
C THR A 1036 5.33 19.06 -22.52
N ARG A 1037 4.54 20.04 -22.07
CA ARG A 1037 4.84 21.47 -22.19
C ARG A 1037 4.73 22.10 -20.82
N GLU A 1038 5.46 23.18 -20.58
CA GLU A 1038 5.43 23.89 -19.28
C GLU A 1038 4.03 24.38 -18.87
N ASN A 1039 3.09 24.47 -19.81
CA ASN A 1039 1.71 24.90 -19.61
C ASN A 1039 0.65 23.85 -19.98
N GLY A 1040 1.01 22.60 -20.26
CA GLY A 1040 0.02 21.58 -20.62
C GLY A 1040 0.55 20.35 -21.35
N VAL A 1041 -0.37 19.56 -21.90
CA VAL A 1041 -0.06 18.37 -22.70
C VAL A 1041 -0.75 18.47 -24.06
N LEU A 1042 0.00 18.27 -25.14
CA LEU A 1042 -0.53 18.12 -26.49
C LEU A 1042 -0.62 16.63 -26.82
N VAL A 1043 -1.80 16.14 -27.21
CA VAL A 1043 -2.00 14.75 -27.65
C VAL A 1043 -2.36 14.74 -29.13
N ARG A 1044 -1.70 13.89 -29.93
CA ARG A 1044 -1.97 13.72 -31.37
C ARG A 1044 -2.64 12.40 -31.66
N PHE A 1045 -3.46 12.36 -32.70
CA PHE A 1045 -4.29 11.21 -33.06
C PHE A 1045 -4.11 10.84 -34.54
N ASP A 1046 -4.37 9.57 -34.87
CA ASP A 1046 -4.34 9.06 -36.24
C ASP A 1046 -5.44 9.70 -37.12
N GLN A 1047 -6.61 9.93 -36.53
CA GLN A 1047 -7.78 10.58 -37.13
C GLN A 1047 -8.34 11.71 -36.24
N PRO A 1048 -9.12 12.65 -36.82
CA PRO A 1048 -9.62 13.81 -36.07
C PRO A 1048 -10.56 13.43 -34.91
N VAL A 1049 -10.41 14.09 -33.77
CA VAL A 1049 -11.38 14.01 -32.66
C VAL A 1049 -12.63 14.85 -32.95
N SER A 1050 -13.78 14.38 -32.44
CA SER A 1050 -15.07 15.07 -32.55
C SER A 1050 -15.10 16.35 -31.70
N GLU A 1051 -16.05 17.24 -31.98
CA GLU A 1051 -16.27 18.42 -31.13
C GLU A 1051 -16.73 18.05 -29.72
N SER A 1052 -17.41 16.91 -29.54
CA SER A 1052 -17.81 16.42 -28.21
C SER A 1052 -16.63 16.11 -27.30
N ALA A 1053 -15.46 15.77 -27.86
CA ALA A 1053 -14.24 15.54 -27.09
C ALA A 1053 -13.69 16.84 -26.44
N MET A 1054 -14.26 18.00 -26.80
CA MET A 1054 -13.89 19.32 -26.25
C MET A 1054 -14.74 19.73 -25.04
N LEU A 1055 -15.70 18.90 -24.62
CA LEU A 1055 -16.57 19.23 -23.50
C LEU A 1055 -15.76 19.25 -22.19
N PRO A 1056 -15.75 20.36 -21.43
CA PRO A 1056 -14.96 20.47 -20.20
C PRO A 1056 -15.32 19.43 -19.12
N GLY A 1057 -16.54 18.90 -19.16
CA GLY A 1057 -17.04 17.83 -18.27
C GLY A 1057 -16.71 16.41 -18.74
N GLU A 1058 -15.79 16.23 -19.67
CA GLU A 1058 -15.41 14.89 -20.18
C GLU A 1058 -13.90 14.62 -20.03
N THR A 1059 -13.12 15.63 -19.60
CA THR A 1059 -11.65 15.54 -19.47
C THR A 1059 -11.23 15.76 -18.03
N PHE A 1060 -10.25 14.99 -17.55
CA PHE A 1060 -9.72 15.07 -16.21
C PHE A 1060 -8.20 14.88 -16.20
N ALA A 1061 -7.50 15.54 -15.29
CA ALA A 1061 -6.07 15.39 -15.11
C ALA A 1061 -5.74 15.25 -13.62
N GLN A 1062 -4.78 14.38 -13.31
CA GLN A 1062 -4.20 14.24 -11.97
C GLN A 1062 -2.73 13.81 -12.07
N CYS A 1063 -1.95 14.00 -11.02
CA CYS A 1063 -0.57 13.51 -10.96
C CYS A 1063 -0.17 12.98 -9.59
N TRP A 1064 0.86 12.14 -9.59
CA TRP A 1064 1.52 11.62 -8.38
C TRP A 1064 2.94 11.16 -8.73
N THR A 1065 3.67 10.67 -7.73
CA THR A 1065 4.99 10.06 -7.94
C THR A 1065 5.23 8.90 -6.98
N TYR A 1066 6.38 8.24 -7.14
CA TYR A 1066 6.78 7.06 -6.37
C TYR A 1066 8.09 7.32 -5.62
N LYS A 1067 8.31 6.63 -4.51
CA LYS A 1067 9.52 6.72 -3.70
C LYS A 1067 10.47 5.58 -4.04
N TYR A 1068 11.72 5.92 -4.36
CA TYR A 1068 12.80 4.94 -4.54
C TYR A 1068 13.46 4.60 -3.21
N SER A 1069 13.34 3.35 -2.78
CA SER A 1069 13.81 2.86 -1.49
C SER A 1069 14.02 1.34 -1.51
N GLY A 1070 14.62 0.79 -0.44
CA GLY A 1070 14.70 -0.65 -0.24
C GLY A 1070 13.39 -1.33 0.20
N THR A 1071 12.28 -0.59 0.36
CA THR A 1071 10.98 -1.20 0.66
C THR A 1071 10.39 -1.87 -0.57
N TYR A 1072 9.48 -2.83 -0.36
CA TYR A 1072 8.80 -3.50 -1.47
C TYR A 1072 7.79 -2.55 -2.13
N GLY A 1073 8.13 -2.04 -3.31
CA GLY A 1073 7.30 -1.10 -4.06
C GLY A 1073 7.17 0.26 -3.37
N SER A 1074 6.25 1.07 -3.88
CA SER A 1074 5.90 2.39 -3.34
C SER A 1074 4.40 2.63 -3.44
N PRO A 1075 3.76 3.17 -2.40
CA PRO A 1075 2.50 3.89 -2.56
C PRO A 1075 2.61 5.03 -3.59
N GLU A 1076 1.46 5.52 -4.04
CA GLU A 1076 1.35 6.67 -4.93
C GLU A 1076 1.29 7.94 -4.08
N TYR A 1077 2.33 8.78 -4.18
CA TYR A 1077 2.49 9.97 -3.34
C TYR A 1077 2.14 11.25 -4.07
N SER A 1078 1.47 12.15 -3.36
CA SER A 1078 1.22 13.51 -3.81
C SER A 1078 2.53 14.27 -4.02
N LEU A 1079 2.61 15.04 -5.10
CA LEU A 1079 3.70 15.98 -5.37
C LEU A 1079 3.54 17.26 -4.54
N ARG A 1080 2.30 17.64 -4.19
CA ARG A 1080 2.01 18.77 -3.29
C ARG A 1080 2.30 18.44 -1.82
N TYR A 1081 2.06 17.19 -1.42
CA TYR A 1081 2.24 16.66 -0.07
C TYR A 1081 3.16 15.41 -0.11
N PRO A 1082 4.50 15.57 -0.22
CA PRO A 1082 5.47 14.52 -0.64
C PRO A 1082 5.58 13.27 0.23
N ASP A 1083 4.95 13.27 1.40
CA ASP A 1083 4.93 12.17 2.35
C ASP A 1083 3.53 11.58 2.56
N THR A 1084 2.57 12.00 1.73
CA THR A 1084 1.17 11.59 1.81
C THR A 1084 0.77 10.76 0.59
N PRO A 1085 0.33 9.50 0.78
CA PRO A 1085 -0.29 8.75 -0.29
C PRO A 1085 -1.56 9.43 -0.81
N GLY A 1086 -1.64 9.62 -2.11
CA GLY A 1086 -2.75 10.26 -2.81
C GLY A 1086 -2.28 10.91 -4.11
N HIS A 1087 -3.24 11.39 -4.90
CA HIS A 1087 -2.98 12.09 -6.15
C HIS A 1087 -3.42 13.54 -6.05
N ASP A 1088 -2.72 14.41 -6.78
CA ASP A 1088 -3.07 15.82 -6.92
C ASP A 1088 -3.95 16.00 -8.16
N PRO A 1089 -5.24 16.38 -8.01
CA PRO A 1089 -6.05 16.77 -9.15
C PRO A 1089 -5.50 18.05 -9.80
N LEU A 1090 -5.52 18.08 -11.13
CA LEU A 1090 -5.00 19.20 -11.92
C LEU A 1090 -6.15 19.89 -12.67
N GLU A 1091 -6.22 21.20 -12.55
CA GLU A 1091 -7.16 22.04 -13.27
C GLU A 1091 -6.77 22.12 -14.75
N ILE A 1092 -7.76 21.83 -15.61
CA ILE A 1092 -7.65 22.04 -17.05
C ILE A 1092 -8.32 23.38 -17.36
N ARG A 1093 -7.49 24.38 -17.69
CA ARG A 1093 -7.93 25.75 -17.94
C ARG A 1093 -8.65 25.89 -19.29
N SER A 1094 -8.12 25.23 -20.31
CA SER A 1094 -8.73 25.23 -21.64
C SER A 1094 -8.36 23.97 -22.43
N LEU A 1095 -9.22 23.64 -23.40
CA LEU A 1095 -9.00 22.59 -24.38
C LEU A 1095 -8.90 23.23 -25.76
N GLN A 1096 -7.87 22.93 -26.53
CA GLN A 1096 -7.69 23.45 -27.89
C GLN A 1096 -7.67 22.32 -28.92
N ARG A 1097 -8.59 22.41 -29.88
CA ARG A 1097 -8.65 21.50 -31.02
C ARG A 1097 -7.76 22.06 -32.13
N LEU A 1098 -6.68 21.35 -32.43
CA LEU A 1098 -5.61 21.79 -33.31
C LEU A 1098 -5.46 20.83 -34.49
N GLU A 1099 -4.68 21.23 -35.51
CA GLU A 1099 -4.33 20.36 -36.65
C GLU A 1099 -5.55 19.71 -37.33
N GLY A 1100 -6.63 20.49 -37.53
CA GLY A 1100 -7.89 19.98 -38.12
C GLY A 1100 -8.64 18.97 -37.23
N GLY A 1101 -8.32 18.93 -35.94
CA GLY A 1101 -8.85 17.97 -34.97
C GLY A 1101 -7.95 16.77 -34.71
N LYS A 1102 -6.80 16.65 -35.38
CA LYS A 1102 -5.86 15.56 -35.11
C LYS A 1102 -4.96 15.82 -33.91
N ALA A 1103 -5.08 16.97 -33.26
CA ALA A 1103 -4.38 17.27 -32.03
C ALA A 1103 -5.29 17.96 -31.01
N LEU A 1104 -5.12 17.60 -29.74
CA LEU A 1104 -5.82 18.17 -28.59
C LEU A 1104 -4.80 18.69 -27.59
N PHE A 1105 -4.80 19.99 -27.32
CA PHE A 1105 -3.98 20.58 -26.27
C PHE A 1105 -4.80 20.80 -25.01
N LEU A 1106 -4.35 20.23 -23.89
CA LEU A 1106 -4.90 20.41 -22.56
C LEU A 1106 -4.03 21.43 -21.82
N GLU A 1107 -4.53 22.65 -21.61
CA GLU A 1107 -3.81 23.69 -20.88
C GLU A 1107 -3.90 23.42 -19.36
N ILE A 1108 -2.77 23.08 -18.73
CA ILE A 1108 -2.67 22.68 -17.32
C ILE A 1108 -1.63 23.57 -16.62
N PRO A 1109 -2.05 24.66 -15.95
CA PRO A 1109 -1.15 25.61 -15.27
C PRO A 1109 -0.28 24.99 -14.17
N GLN A 1110 -0.77 23.89 -13.59
CA GLN A 1110 -0.16 23.19 -12.46
C GLN A 1110 0.85 22.12 -12.90
N ILE A 1111 1.05 21.89 -14.21
CA ILE A 1111 1.84 20.75 -14.67
C ILE A 1111 3.32 20.84 -14.25
N VAL A 1112 3.84 19.72 -13.74
CA VAL A 1112 5.22 19.54 -13.29
C VAL A 1112 5.71 18.15 -13.72
N PRO A 1113 7.04 17.91 -13.77
CA PRO A 1113 7.57 16.54 -13.86
C PRO A 1113 7.01 15.67 -12.74
N ALA A 1114 6.62 14.45 -13.08
CA ALA A 1114 5.92 13.53 -12.20
C ALA A 1114 6.20 12.08 -12.60
N GLY A 1115 6.25 11.18 -11.61
CA GLY A 1115 6.30 9.73 -11.86
C GLY A 1115 5.09 9.26 -12.67
N GLN A 1116 3.93 9.86 -12.40
CA GLN A 1116 2.72 9.70 -13.21
C GLN A 1116 1.96 11.01 -13.39
N ILE A 1117 1.54 11.28 -14.64
CA ILE A 1117 0.41 12.15 -14.97
C ILE A 1117 -0.64 11.27 -15.64
N HIS A 1118 -1.86 11.27 -15.09
CA HIS A 1118 -2.99 10.57 -15.65
C HIS A 1118 -3.95 11.56 -16.31
N LEU A 1119 -4.30 11.29 -17.57
CA LEU A 1119 -5.27 12.08 -18.32
C LEU A 1119 -6.42 11.18 -18.75
N ARG A 1120 -7.65 11.55 -18.35
CA ARG A 1120 -8.86 11.09 -19.01
C ARG A 1120 -9.19 12.08 -20.12
N LEU A 1121 -9.21 11.62 -21.36
CA LEU A 1121 -9.55 12.46 -22.52
C LEU A 1121 -11.06 12.47 -22.75
N GLY A 1122 -11.58 13.55 -23.34
CA GLY A 1122 -12.99 13.62 -23.75
C GLY A 1122 -13.41 12.62 -24.85
N THR A 1123 -12.46 11.89 -25.40
CA THR A 1123 -12.67 10.71 -26.27
C THR A 1123 -12.91 9.42 -25.47
N GLY A 1124 -12.84 9.46 -24.13
CA GLY A 1124 -13.05 8.33 -23.21
C GLY A 1124 -11.78 7.54 -22.88
N GLN A 1125 -10.64 7.87 -23.50
CA GLN A 1125 -9.36 7.16 -23.31
C GLN A 1125 -8.60 7.66 -22.09
N GLU A 1126 -7.96 6.72 -21.38
CA GLU A 1126 -7.05 7.00 -20.28
C GLU A 1126 -5.60 6.96 -20.78
N LEU A 1127 -4.82 7.98 -20.44
CA LEU A 1127 -3.38 8.08 -20.73
C LEU A 1127 -2.60 8.15 -19.42
N PHE A 1128 -1.54 7.34 -19.32
CA PHE A 1128 -0.61 7.32 -18.20
C PHE A 1128 0.77 7.75 -18.67
N LEU A 1129 1.22 8.92 -18.24
CA LEU A 1129 2.49 9.52 -18.66
C LEU A 1129 3.49 9.47 -17.52
N THR A 1130 4.73 9.07 -17.79
CA THR A 1130 5.86 9.39 -16.92
C THR A 1130 6.58 10.59 -17.53
N VAL A 1131 6.80 11.64 -16.74
CA VAL A 1131 7.32 12.92 -17.25
C VAL A 1131 8.55 13.32 -16.45
N HIS A 1132 9.71 13.25 -17.08
CA HIS A 1132 10.98 13.65 -16.47
C HIS A 1132 11.32 15.11 -16.76
N GLU A 1133 10.98 15.57 -17.96
CA GLU A 1133 11.28 16.91 -18.47
C GLU A 1133 10.05 17.51 -19.15
N LEU A 1134 9.93 18.83 -19.05
CA LEU A 1134 8.91 19.62 -19.78
C LEU A 1134 9.58 20.44 -20.87
N GLY A 1135 8.96 20.48 -22.05
CA GLY A 1135 9.33 21.39 -23.13
C GLY A 1135 8.81 22.81 -22.93
N GLU A 1136 9.30 23.75 -23.73
CA GLU A 1136 8.86 25.15 -23.73
C GLU A 1136 7.33 25.28 -23.82
N PRO A 1137 6.71 26.31 -23.20
CA PRO A 1137 5.26 26.51 -23.25
C PRO A 1137 4.70 26.47 -24.68
N TYR A 1138 3.58 25.80 -24.88
CA TYR A 1138 2.86 25.82 -26.14
C TYR A 1138 2.05 27.11 -26.27
N THR A 1139 2.44 27.98 -27.21
CA THR A 1139 1.83 29.31 -27.40
C THR A 1139 1.00 29.42 -28.68
N GLN A 1140 0.90 28.35 -29.48
CA GLN A 1140 0.33 28.38 -30.83
C GLN A 1140 -1.17 28.06 -30.83
N PHE A 1141 -1.95 28.73 -29.98
CA PHE A 1141 -3.42 28.64 -29.97
C PHE A 1141 -4.07 30.00 -29.70
N THR A 1142 -5.31 30.16 -30.13
CA THR A 1142 -6.06 31.42 -30.00
C THR A 1142 -6.33 31.74 -28.53
N GLY A 1143 -5.99 32.96 -28.10
CA GLY A 1143 -6.26 33.42 -26.73
C GLY A 1143 -5.20 33.03 -25.70
N TYR A 1144 -4.02 32.56 -26.12
CA TYR A 1144 -2.90 32.30 -25.20
C TYR A 1144 -2.61 33.51 -24.31
N THR A 1145 -2.51 33.25 -23.01
CA THR A 1145 -2.03 34.19 -22.01
C THR A 1145 -0.97 33.49 -21.17
N LYS A 1146 0.18 34.13 -21.00
CA LYS A 1146 1.24 33.59 -20.14
C LYS A 1146 0.70 33.48 -18.71
N ILE A 1147 0.75 32.27 -18.17
CA ILE A 1147 0.31 31.93 -16.82
C ILE A 1147 1.51 31.56 -15.96
N PRO A 1148 1.61 32.09 -14.74
CA PRO A 1148 2.58 31.61 -13.76
C PRO A 1148 2.28 30.15 -13.40
N LYS A 1149 3.32 29.36 -13.12
CA LYS A 1149 3.13 28.04 -12.52
C LYS A 1149 2.53 28.20 -11.12
N THR A 1150 1.48 27.44 -10.85
CA THR A 1150 0.78 27.44 -9.56
C THR A 1150 1.20 26.28 -8.66
N MET A 1151 2.05 25.38 -9.16
CA MET A 1151 2.65 24.29 -8.40
C MET A 1151 4.13 24.13 -8.76
N HIS A 1152 4.96 23.80 -7.77
CA HIS A 1152 6.37 23.46 -7.96
C HIS A 1152 6.55 21.96 -7.68
N ALA A 1153 7.39 21.29 -8.47
CA ALA A 1153 7.70 19.89 -8.23
C ALA A 1153 8.38 19.74 -6.86
N ALA A 1154 7.82 18.91 -5.99
CA ALA A 1154 8.59 18.42 -4.86
C ALA A 1154 9.70 17.48 -5.38
N GLN A 1155 10.94 17.69 -4.95
CA GLN A 1155 11.98 16.70 -5.15
C GLN A 1155 11.71 15.53 -4.21
N ILE A 1156 11.18 14.43 -4.76
CA ILE A 1156 11.07 13.17 -4.02
C ILE A 1156 12.35 12.39 -4.31
N GLY A 1157 13.31 12.53 -3.40
CA GLY A 1157 14.62 11.89 -3.50
C GLY A 1157 14.62 10.42 -3.11
N MET A 1158 15.80 9.80 -3.23
CA MET A 1158 16.04 8.49 -2.63
C MET A 1158 15.76 8.55 -1.13
N MET A 1159 14.95 7.62 -0.62
CA MET A 1159 14.83 7.48 0.82
C MET A 1159 16.05 6.76 1.36
N ALA A 1160 16.72 7.37 2.35
CA ALA A 1160 17.69 6.65 3.15
C ALA A 1160 17.01 5.42 3.79
N PRO A 1161 17.69 4.27 3.88
CA PRO A 1161 17.16 3.13 4.62
C PRO A 1161 16.76 3.58 6.03
N VAL A 1162 15.49 3.42 6.38
CA VAL A 1162 15.04 3.65 7.75
C VAL A 1162 15.75 2.61 8.62
N ALA A 1163 16.45 3.07 9.66
CA ALA A 1163 17.14 2.16 10.57
C ALA A 1163 16.15 1.13 11.11
N SER A 1164 16.49 -0.15 10.98
CA SER A 1164 15.61 -1.21 11.48
C SER A 1164 15.42 -1.07 12.99
N ILE A 1165 14.20 -1.36 13.45
CA ILE A 1165 13.88 -1.39 14.87
C ILE A 1165 14.77 -2.45 15.53
N PRO A 1166 15.55 -2.10 16.56
CA PRO A 1166 16.42 -3.06 17.22
C PRO A 1166 15.63 -4.28 17.71
N ASN A 1167 16.14 -5.46 17.38
CA ASN A 1167 15.59 -6.70 17.88
C ASN A 1167 15.83 -6.83 19.39
N LEU A 1168 14.74 -6.77 20.14
CA LEU A 1168 14.76 -6.81 21.60
C LEU A 1168 15.34 -8.13 22.16
N TRP A 1169 15.40 -9.20 21.36
CA TRP A 1169 15.93 -10.51 21.75
C TRP A 1169 17.39 -10.74 21.35
N ALA A 1170 18.00 -9.87 20.53
CA ALA A 1170 19.37 -10.06 20.02
C ALA A 1170 20.47 -9.92 21.11
N GLY A 1171 20.14 -9.32 22.27
CA GLY A 1171 21.09 -9.04 23.37
C GLY A 1171 21.06 -10.00 24.56
N GLY A 1172 20.30 -11.10 24.50
CA GLY A 1172 20.12 -12.03 25.62
C GLY A 1172 21.37 -12.87 25.96
N ALA A 1173 21.43 -13.38 27.20
CA ALA A 1173 22.48 -14.34 27.60
C ALA A 1173 22.37 -15.64 26.77
N LYS A 1174 23.51 -16.15 26.27
CA LYS A 1174 23.53 -17.35 25.42
C LYS A 1174 22.98 -18.58 26.14
N GLY A 1175 22.19 -19.37 25.42
CA GLY A 1175 21.65 -20.66 25.83
C GLY A 1175 22.10 -21.78 24.88
N ARG A 1176 21.37 -22.90 24.88
CA ARG A 1176 21.58 -23.94 23.86
C ARG A 1176 21.19 -23.39 22.49
N GLU A 1177 22.07 -23.52 21.51
CA GLU A 1177 21.80 -23.06 20.14
C GLU A 1177 20.75 -23.93 19.45
N ILE A 1178 19.85 -23.28 18.73
CA ILE A 1178 18.90 -23.87 17.79
C ILE A 1178 19.05 -23.10 16.49
N ARG A 1179 19.49 -23.79 15.45
CA ARG A 1179 19.62 -23.23 14.11
C ARG A 1179 18.32 -23.44 13.34
N ILE A 1180 17.80 -22.35 12.78
CA ILE A 1180 16.65 -22.34 11.88
C ILE A 1180 17.18 -21.91 10.52
N GLU A 1181 16.80 -22.64 9.48
CA GLU A 1181 17.24 -22.40 8.12
C GLU A 1181 16.04 -22.15 7.20
N ALA A 1182 16.15 -21.14 6.35
CA ALA A 1182 15.21 -20.94 5.26
C ALA A 1182 15.27 -22.12 4.27
N GLY A 1183 14.12 -22.65 3.92
CA GLY A 1183 13.91 -23.54 2.78
C GLY A 1183 13.33 -22.77 1.60
N LEU A 1184 13.24 -23.43 0.45
CA LEU A 1184 12.76 -22.81 -0.79
C LEU A 1184 11.35 -22.22 -0.64
N GLY A 1185 11.20 -20.97 -1.08
CA GLY A 1185 9.89 -20.32 -1.21
C GLY A 1185 9.34 -19.82 0.12
N LEU A 1186 10.17 -19.10 0.91
CA LEU A 1186 9.79 -18.55 2.23
C LEU A 1186 9.30 -19.62 3.21
N GLN A 1187 9.85 -20.83 3.10
CA GLN A 1187 9.59 -21.93 4.03
C GLN A 1187 10.72 -22.07 5.05
N TYR A 1188 10.50 -22.87 6.09
CA TYR A 1188 11.55 -23.29 7.01
C TYR A 1188 11.93 -24.75 6.77
N VAL A 1189 13.22 -25.08 6.79
CA VAL A 1189 13.73 -26.46 6.74
C VAL A 1189 13.28 -27.22 7.98
N GLN A 1190 13.42 -26.59 9.15
CA GLN A 1190 12.96 -27.16 10.42
C GLN A 1190 11.45 -26.91 10.58
N LYS A 1191 10.67 -27.99 10.62
CA LYS A 1191 9.21 -27.93 10.86
C LYS A 1191 8.82 -28.08 12.33
N GLU A 1192 9.75 -28.55 13.17
CA GLU A 1192 9.54 -28.73 14.60
C GLU A 1192 10.79 -28.28 15.38
N LEU A 1193 10.59 -27.55 16.47
CA LEU A 1193 11.63 -27.19 17.43
C LEU A 1193 11.27 -27.76 18.81
N ARG A 1194 12.21 -28.45 19.46
CA ARG A 1194 12.00 -29.08 20.78
C ARG A 1194 12.90 -28.44 21.84
N VAL A 1195 12.27 -27.98 22.92
CA VAL A 1195 12.92 -27.33 24.07
C VAL A 1195 12.35 -27.86 25.37
N LYS A 1196 13.15 -27.86 26.44
CA LYS A 1196 12.65 -28.18 27.78
C LYS A 1196 12.05 -26.93 28.43
N ALA A 1197 10.95 -27.07 29.16
CA ALA A 1197 10.37 -25.95 29.90
C ALA A 1197 11.42 -25.34 30.86
N GLY A 1198 11.59 -24.01 30.83
CA GLY A 1198 12.61 -23.28 31.60
C GLY A 1198 14.03 -23.33 31.03
N GLU A 1199 14.27 -24.04 29.92
CA GLU A 1199 15.56 -24.06 29.23
C GLU A 1199 15.82 -22.74 28.50
N ARG A 1200 17.03 -22.20 28.65
CA ARG A 1200 17.49 -21.05 27.88
C ARG A 1200 18.01 -21.51 26.52
N VAL A 1201 17.50 -20.91 25.45
CA VAL A 1201 17.90 -21.21 24.07
C VAL A 1201 18.35 -19.96 23.33
N SER A 1202 19.24 -20.14 22.35
CA SER A 1202 19.66 -19.09 21.42
C SER A 1202 19.24 -19.52 20.02
N LEU A 1203 18.51 -18.65 19.30
CA LEU A 1203 18.07 -18.93 17.94
C LEU A 1203 19.03 -18.28 16.96
N THR A 1204 19.53 -19.07 16.01
CA THR A 1204 20.34 -18.60 14.88
C THR A 1204 19.54 -18.85 13.60
N PHE A 1205 19.13 -17.79 12.91
CA PHE A 1205 18.49 -17.91 11.60
C PHE A 1205 19.55 -17.79 10.50
N SER A 1206 19.53 -18.72 9.55
CA SER A 1206 20.40 -18.73 8.37
C SER A 1206 19.54 -18.77 7.12
N ASN A 1207 19.89 -17.96 6.13
CA ASN A 1207 19.09 -17.82 4.93
C ASN A 1207 19.90 -18.23 3.69
N PRO A 1208 19.94 -19.52 3.34
CA PRO A 1208 20.55 -19.99 2.10
C PRO A 1208 19.65 -19.76 0.87
N ASP A 1209 18.40 -19.29 1.05
CA ASP A 1209 17.45 -19.03 -0.05
C ASP A 1209 17.80 -17.73 -0.80
N LEU A 1210 17.04 -17.42 -1.84
CA LEU A 1210 17.26 -16.30 -2.77
C LEU A 1210 16.44 -15.05 -2.45
N VAL A 1211 15.59 -15.09 -1.42
CA VAL A 1211 14.77 -13.97 -0.96
C VAL A 1211 15.11 -13.61 0.48
N PRO A 1212 15.08 -12.32 0.87
CA PRO A 1212 15.17 -11.93 2.28
C PRO A 1212 14.10 -12.64 3.11
N HIS A 1213 14.49 -13.14 4.28
CA HIS A 1213 13.60 -13.92 5.12
C HIS A 1213 13.92 -13.68 6.60
N ASN A 1214 12.98 -13.97 7.47
CA ASN A 1214 13.08 -13.89 8.92
C ASN A 1214 12.30 -15.07 9.52
N TRP A 1215 12.30 -15.18 10.83
CA TRP A 1215 11.45 -16.12 11.54
C TRP A 1215 10.70 -15.42 12.68
N LEU A 1216 9.43 -15.79 12.90
CA LEU A 1216 8.63 -15.33 14.03
C LEU A 1216 7.91 -16.50 14.71
N LEU A 1217 7.79 -16.40 16.03
CA LEU A 1217 6.95 -17.26 16.86
C LEU A 1217 5.73 -16.48 17.30
N ALA A 1218 4.54 -17.07 17.16
CA ALA A 1218 3.31 -16.49 17.64
C ALA A 1218 2.55 -17.45 18.59
N LYS A 1219 1.59 -16.93 19.35
CA LYS A 1219 0.78 -17.74 20.27
C LYS A 1219 0.03 -18.86 19.53
N PRO A 1220 -0.21 -20.03 20.17
CA PRO A 1220 -0.97 -21.11 19.56
C PRO A 1220 -2.33 -20.65 19.02
N GLY A 1221 -2.70 -21.10 17.82
CA GLY A 1221 -3.96 -20.75 17.15
C GLY A 1221 -3.96 -19.43 16.37
N SER A 1222 -2.87 -18.66 16.39
CA SER A 1222 -2.79 -17.34 15.72
C SER A 1222 -2.27 -17.36 14.28
N LEU A 1223 -1.89 -18.53 13.74
CA LEU A 1223 -1.18 -18.66 12.46
C LEU A 1223 -1.87 -17.93 11.30
N GLN A 1224 -3.17 -18.15 11.12
CA GLN A 1224 -3.94 -17.54 10.03
C GLN A 1224 -3.93 -16.00 10.12
N LYS A 1225 -4.25 -15.46 11.32
CA LYS A 1225 -4.24 -14.03 11.60
C LYS A 1225 -2.86 -13.40 11.36
N MET A 1226 -1.78 -14.09 11.76
CA MET A 1226 -0.42 -13.60 11.54
C MET A 1226 -0.07 -13.57 10.06
N GLY A 1227 -0.44 -14.61 9.30
CA GLY A 1227 -0.26 -14.64 7.84
C GLY A 1227 -0.97 -13.48 7.15
N GLU A 1228 -2.21 -13.19 7.52
CA GLU A 1228 -3.00 -12.07 6.98
C GLU A 1228 -2.34 -10.71 7.26
N LEU A 1229 -1.89 -10.46 8.50
CA LEU A 1229 -1.19 -9.24 8.86
C LEU A 1229 0.16 -9.10 8.15
N CYS A 1230 0.89 -10.20 7.95
CA CYS A 1230 2.14 -10.18 7.19
C CYS A 1230 1.89 -9.80 5.72
N ASN A 1231 0.87 -10.38 5.08
CA ASN A 1231 0.51 -10.08 3.69
C ASN A 1231 0.10 -8.61 3.50
N GLN A 1232 -0.63 -8.04 4.47
CA GLN A 1232 -1.03 -6.63 4.44
C GLN A 1232 0.15 -5.65 4.59
N MET A 1233 1.22 -6.07 5.28
CA MET A 1233 2.37 -5.22 5.59
C MET A 1233 3.43 -5.16 4.48
N ILE A 1234 3.37 -6.01 3.44
CA ILE A 1234 4.41 -6.09 2.39
C ILE A 1234 4.69 -4.71 1.78
N THR A 1235 3.65 -3.91 1.51
CA THR A 1235 3.77 -2.56 0.94
C THR A 1235 3.73 -1.45 1.98
N ASP A 1236 3.76 -1.78 3.27
CA ASP A 1236 3.83 -0.79 4.33
C ASP A 1236 5.20 -0.10 4.27
N PRO A 1237 5.26 1.25 4.17
CA PRO A 1237 6.53 1.98 4.16
C PRO A 1237 7.42 1.71 5.39
N GLU A 1238 6.84 1.31 6.52
CA GLU A 1238 7.56 0.89 7.74
C GLU A 1238 7.84 -0.62 7.79
N GLY A 1239 7.45 -1.40 6.79
CA GLY A 1239 7.57 -2.86 6.77
C GLY A 1239 9.02 -3.32 6.93
N LEU A 1240 9.93 -2.76 6.12
CA LEU A 1240 11.36 -3.07 6.17
C LEU A 1240 11.99 -2.70 7.52
N ALA A 1241 11.66 -1.53 8.05
CA ALA A 1241 12.16 -1.07 9.35
C ALA A 1241 11.76 -2.02 10.49
N ARG A 1242 10.59 -2.67 10.36
CA ARG A 1242 10.10 -3.67 11.32
C ARG A 1242 10.55 -5.10 11.03
N HIS A 1243 11.50 -5.30 10.12
CA HIS A 1243 11.90 -6.62 9.62
C HIS A 1243 10.72 -7.45 9.07
N TYR A 1244 9.68 -6.79 8.56
CA TYR A 1244 8.42 -7.42 8.16
C TYR A 1244 7.79 -8.28 9.28
N VAL A 1245 7.83 -7.79 10.53
CA VAL A 1245 7.09 -8.37 11.65
C VAL A 1245 5.83 -7.54 11.96
N PRO A 1246 4.62 -8.15 11.93
CA PRO A 1246 3.38 -7.41 12.12
C PRO A 1246 3.25 -6.89 13.55
N LYS A 1247 2.64 -5.71 13.72
CA LYS A 1247 2.31 -5.17 15.05
C LYS A 1247 1.16 -6.00 15.66
N SER A 1248 1.49 -6.99 16.50
CA SER A 1248 0.51 -7.83 17.19
C SER A 1248 1.01 -8.39 18.51
N GLU A 1249 0.15 -8.42 19.54
CA GLU A 1249 0.42 -9.06 20.84
C GLU A 1249 0.49 -10.60 20.75
N GLU A 1250 0.13 -11.17 19.60
CA GLU A 1250 0.27 -12.60 19.33
C GLU A 1250 1.74 -12.98 19.04
N VAL A 1251 2.58 -12.02 18.60
CA VAL A 1251 3.99 -12.25 18.32
C VAL A 1251 4.77 -12.33 19.64
N LEU A 1252 5.46 -13.45 19.84
CA LEU A 1252 6.19 -13.76 21.08
C LEU A 1252 7.69 -13.49 20.97
N VAL A 1253 8.30 -13.83 19.82
CA VAL A 1253 9.73 -13.63 19.53
C VAL A 1253 9.95 -13.66 18.02
N TRP A 1254 10.96 -12.96 17.53
CA TRP A 1254 11.34 -12.96 16.13
C TRP A 1254 12.86 -12.75 15.91
N THR A 1255 13.31 -13.06 14.70
CA THR A 1255 14.68 -12.80 14.23
C THR A 1255 14.70 -11.64 13.26
N ASP A 1256 15.85 -10.98 13.15
CA ASP A 1256 16.05 -9.96 12.12
C ASP A 1256 15.77 -10.56 10.75
N MET A 1257 15.36 -9.71 9.83
CA MET A 1257 15.35 -10.08 8.43
C MET A 1257 16.78 -10.22 7.92
N VAL A 1258 17.07 -11.37 7.33
CA VAL A 1258 18.37 -11.77 6.86
C VAL A 1258 18.32 -11.88 5.34
N ASN A 1259 19.30 -11.28 4.68
CA ASN A 1259 19.41 -11.32 3.21
C ASN A 1259 19.76 -12.73 2.70
N PRO A 1260 19.56 -13.00 1.41
CA PRO A 1260 20.02 -14.24 0.77
C PRO A 1260 21.50 -14.53 1.02
N LYS A 1261 21.84 -15.82 1.17
CA LYS A 1261 23.21 -16.34 1.36
C LYS A 1261 23.91 -15.84 2.64
N SER A 1262 23.16 -15.66 3.73
CA SER A 1262 23.70 -15.23 5.03
C SER A 1262 23.64 -16.28 6.15
#